data_AF-A0A9P5GAC8-F1
#
_entry.id   AF-A0A9P5GAC8-F1
#
_cell.length_a   1.000
_cell.length_b   1.000
_cell.length_c   1.000
_cell.angle_alpha   90.00
_cell.angle_beta   90.00
_cell.angle_gamma   90.00
#
_symmetry.space_group_name_H-M   'P 1'
#
loop_
_entity.id
_entity.type
_entity.pdbx_description
1 polymer ?
#
loop_
_entity_poly.entity_id
_entity_poly.type
_entity_poly.pdbx_seq_one_letter_code
_entity_poly.pdbx_strand_id
1 'polypeptide(L)'
;MDEPTVLRKDQLEISLVNEKKLIKEGTIKDDNPLDLSEAFRELCTACRQGDLKVCQEKITEGVNVNARDPYDYTPLILASLCGHYEAVQLLLESGALCERDTFQGERCLYNALNDRIRNLLLEYDYSKSTDPLQPLAAHITSLLTRESPVTTDIVVTASDKSLHLHKFILAARSPYFYGKLAVAPDSATWNLPSTIPPEAFGAAIKYLYFGEAPRDLRSGPGTGFTESETFAGVDRISKYLEIPNLLDSILDSGDRRRARQRRTDDISRGRDQMEQWFQENILGNKLEVETSKVNEVKWSRSNAIFADVLLRADELPEEEEEADVDTPEVSNGTSSSIPIGPISTASEKTLEAQKSIIFPCHRAMLLRSEFFQAMFTSTFREAYVNETLTIIDVNCSPEVLEIILTFLYTERADFPLEIAVDVLFAADMLFIEKLKTKAAVVISTLGSAGMSQNEAAKTRGTAHEDEIDIYSIVRAAWLTRVQRLEEFAARYLAYRLEAHIDSPEFAELIQESASRIKARQETDSIEMLDDIRFYLGERFRLRFDEAGLDEMMEEKELEEYLDEDEQPEDVIYLTERVKALDVSKEAIPSQGQEPQVHAPVIRTLDGAVVEDEFSEDAMNYEILLEKLDNLLERLNLEA
;
A
#
# COMPACT_ATOMS: atom_id res chain seq x y z
N MET A 1 -30.57 21.03 -14.62
CA MET A 1 -30.42 20.68 -13.20
C MET A 1 -31.74 20.06 -12.82
N ASP A 2 -31.86 18.74 -12.90
CA ASP A 2 -33.05 18.04 -12.43
C ASP A 2 -32.92 17.91 -10.91
N GLU A 3 -33.94 18.37 -10.16
CA GLU A 3 -34.02 18.16 -8.72
C GLU A 3 -33.92 16.65 -8.41
N PRO A 4 -33.23 16.24 -7.33
CA PRO A 4 -33.20 14.84 -6.93
C PRO A 4 -34.63 14.40 -6.61
N THR A 5 -35.18 13.54 -7.46
CA THR A 5 -36.51 12.97 -7.28
C THR A 5 -36.45 11.97 -6.13
N VAL A 6 -36.74 12.45 -4.92
CA VAL A 6 -36.87 11.59 -3.75
C VAL A 6 -38.01 10.60 -4.00
N LEU A 7 -37.66 9.33 -4.21
CA LEU A 7 -38.63 8.27 -4.46
C LEU A 7 -39.50 8.04 -3.22
N ARG A 8 -40.79 7.80 -3.43
CA ARG A 8 -41.69 7.38 -2.34
C ARG A 8 -41.36 5.95 -1.91
N LYS A 9 -41.69 5.60 -0.67
CA LYS A 9 -41.39 4.27 -0.07
C LYS A 9 -41.83 3.10 -0.96
N ASP A 10 -43.03 3.16 -1.53
CA ASP A 10 -43.57 2.16 -2.45
C ASP A 10 -42.74 2.04 -3.75
N GLN A 11 -42.28 3.18 -4.28
CA GLN A 11 -41.42 3.22 -5.46
C GLN A 11 -40.02 2.68 -5.16
N LEU A 12 -39.48 2.94 -3.97
CA LEU A 12 -38.22 2.38 -3.48
C LEU A 12 -38.32 0.86 -3.32
N GLU A 13 -39.37 0.35 -2.69
CA GLU A 13 -39.59 -1.09 -2.53
C GLU A 13 -39.69 -1.80 -3.89
N ILE A 14 -40.43 -1.24 -4.85
CA ILE A 14 -40.51 -1.77 -6.22
C ILE A 14 -39.15 -1.72 -6.90
N SER A 15 -38.40 -0.62 -6.77
CA SER A 15 -37.06 -0.48 -7.32
C SER A 15 -36.11 -1.54 -6.76
N LEU A 16 -36.09 -1.74 -5.44
CA LEU A 16 -35.27 -2.74 -4.76
C LEU A 16 -35.64 -4.17 -5.15
N VAL A 17 -36.93 -4.48 -5.33
CA VAL A 17 -37.37 -5.80 -5.81
C VAL A 17 -36.90 -6.04 -7.25
N ASN A 18 -37.04 -5.04 -8.12
CA ASN A 18 -36.56 -5.13 -9.51
C ASN A 18 -35.04 -5.27 -9.55
N GLU A 19 -34.32 -4.51 -8.73
CA GLU A 19 -32.86 -4.60 -8.61
C GLU A 19 -32.41 -5.98 -8.13
N LYS A 20 -33.00 -6.51 -7.05
CA LYS A 20 -32.72 -7.87 -6.57
C LYS A 20 -32.99 -8.93 -7.63
N LYS A 21 -34.03 -8.73 -8.46
CA LYS A 21 -34.34 -9.61 -9.59
C LYS A 21 -33.25 -9.54 -10.66
N LEU A 22 -32.79 -8.34 -11.02
CA LEU A 22 -31.71 -8.13 -12.01
C LEU A 22 -30.38 -8.69 -11.53
N ILE A 23 -30.08 -8.59 -10.22
CA ILE A 23 -28.91 -9.21 -9.59
C ILE A 23 -29.03 -10.74 -9.66
N LYS A 24 -30.20 -11.30 -9.31
CA LYS A 24 -30.45 -12.75 -9.37
C LYS A 24 -30.36 -13.31 -10.80
N GLU A 25 -30.74 -12.50 -11.79
CA GLU A 25 -30.59 -12.80 -13.22
C GLU A 25 -29.13 -12.61 -13.72
N GLY A 26 -28.21 -12.12 -12.88
CA GLY A 26 -26.80 -11.88 -13.21
C GLY A 26 -26.56 -10.68 -14.11
N THR A 27 -27.55 -9.81 -14.30
CA THR A 27 -27.46 -8.66 -15.22
C THR A 27 -26.79 -7.44 -14.57
N ILE A 28 -26.78 -7.35 -13.24
CA ILE A 28 -26.10 -6.31 -12.45
C ILE A 28 -25.34 -7.05 -11.32
N LYS A 29 -24.12 -6.63 -11.00
CA LYS A 29 -23.37 -7.13 -9.85
C LYS A 29 -24.01 -6.60 -8.56
N ASP A 30 -24.15 -7.49 -7.58
CA ASP A 30 -24.38 -7.05 -6.21
C ASP A 30 -23.12 -6.32 -5.75
N ASP A 31 -23.23 -5.07 -5.29
CA ASP A 31 -22.07 -4.31 -4.81
C ASP A 31 -21.51 -4.99 -3.54
N ASN A 32 -22.40 -5.58 -2.74
CA ASN A 32 -22.06 -6.28 -1.50
C ASN A 32 -22.62 -7.72 -1.52
N PRO A 33 -22.02 -8.61 -2.33
CA PRO A 33 -22.51 -9.98 -2.47
C PRO A 33 -22.39 -10.74 -1.14
N LEU A 34 -23.33 -11.65 -0.89
CA LEU A 34 -23.20 -12.60 0.23
C LEU A 34 -22.07 -13.58 -0.08
N ASP A 35 -21.02 -13.58 0.74
CA ASP A 35 -19.91 -14.52 0.64
C ASP A 35 -19.92 -15.49 1.83
N LEU A 36 -19.91 -16.78 1.50
CA LEU A 36 -19.94 -17.89 2.46
C LEU A 36 -18.66 -18.73 2.41
N SER A 37 -17.65 -18.28 1.66
CA SER A 37 -16.35 -18.93 1.58
C SER A 37 -15.65 -18.94 2.94
N GLU A 38 -14.77 -19.92 3.14
CA GLU A 38 -13.98 -20.05 4.36
C GLU A 38 -13.02 -18.87 4.52
N ALA A 39 -12.30 -18.50 3.46
CA ALA A 39 -11.40 -17.35 3.44
C ALA A 39 -12.11 -16.02 3.81
N PHE A 40 -13.34 -15.80 3.35
CA PHE A 40 -14.10 -14.61 3.76
C PHE A 40 -14.51 -14.64 5.23
N ARG A 41 -14.89 -15.81 5.78
CA ARG A 41 -15.18 -15.94 7.22
C ARG A 41 -13.95 -15.71 8.08
N GLU A 42 -12.78 -16.17 7.62
CA GLU A 42 -11.50 -15.90 8.26
C GLU A 42 -11.23 -14.40 8.28
N LEU A 43 -11.36 -13.70 7.14
CA LEU A 43 -11.26 -12.24 7.08
C LEU A 43 -12.22 -11.55 8.05
N CYS A 44 -13.51 -11.92 8.05
CA CYS A 44 -14.48 -11.34 8.98
C CYS A 44 -14.11 -11.58 10.45
N THR A 45 -13.54 -12.73 10.78
CA THR A 45 -13.12 -13.06 12.14
C THR A 45 -11.89 -12.26 12.53
N ALA A 46 -10.92 -12.14 11.63
CA ALA A 46 -9.75 -11.30 11.79
C ALA A 46 -10.13 -9.83 12.00
N CYS A 47 -11.07 -9.29 11.22
CA CYS A 47 -11.58 -7.93 11.40
C CYS A 47 -12.29 -7.70 12.75
N ARG A 48 -12.93 -8.73 13.33
CA ARG A 48 -13.52 -8.64 14.68
C ARG A 48 -12.46 -8.67 15.78
N GLN A 49 -11.37 -9.38 15.54
CA GLN A 49 -10.26 -9.54 16.49
C GLN A 49 -9.20 -8.44 16.37
N GLY A 50 -9.17 -7.72 15.25
CA GLY A 50 -8.11 -6.76 14.93
C GLY A 50 -6.84 -7.44 14.41
N ASP A 51 -6.91 -8.69 13.96
CA ASP A 51 -5.76 -9.45 13.45
C ASP A 51 -5.38 -8.94 12.05
N LEU A 52 -4.47 -7.96 12.02
CA LEU A 52 -4.03 -7.30 10.79
C LEU A 52 -3.31 -8.27 9.85
N LYS A 53 -2.56 -9.24 10.39
CA LYS A 53 -1.82 -10.20 9.59
C LYS A 53 -2.77 -11.07 8.80
N VAL A 54 -3.75 -11.69 9.46
CA VAL A 54 -4.77 -12.49 8.78
C VAL A 54 -5.64 -11.62 7.87
N CYS A 55 -5.95 -10.37 8.25
CA CYS A 55 -6.65 -9.45 7.34
C CYS A 55 -5.86 -9.25 6.04
N GLN A 56 -4.57 -8.92 6.13
CA GLN A 56 -3.71 -8.69 4.97
C GLN A 56 -3.56 -9.95 4.11
N GLU A 57 -3.29 -11.10 4.73
CA GLU A 57 -3.17 -12.38 4.03
C GLU A 57 -4.43 -12.69 3.20
N LYS A 58 -5.63 -12.55 3.80
CA LYS A 58 -6.89 -12.83 3.11
C LYS A 58 -7.22 -11.79 2.03
N ILE A 59 -6.86 -10.52 2.25
CA ILE A 59 -7.00 -9.48 1.22
C ILE A 59 -6.09 -9.81 0.02
N THR A 60 -4.85 -10.21 0.28
CA THR A 60 -3.87 -10.62 -0.76
C THR A 60 -4.29 -11.89 -1.49
N GLU A 61 -4.96 -12.84 -0.83
CA GLU A 61 -5.61 -14.00 -1.48
C GLU A 61 -6.74 -13.59 -2.46
N GLY A 62 -7.15 -12.32 -2.47
CA GLY A 62 -8.15 -11.78 -3.38
C GLY A 62 -9.58 -11.88 -2.85
N VAL A 63 -9.76 -12.01 -1.52
CA VAL A 63 -11.08 -11.98 -0.89
C VAL A 63 -11.74 -10.62 -1.14
N ASN A 64 -13.04 -10.64 -1.49
CA ASN A 64 -13.79 -9.41 -1.74
C ASN A 64 -14.06 -8.66 -0.42
N VAL A 65 -13.32 -7.59 -0.16
CA VAL A 65 -13.47 -6.72 1.03
C VAL A 65 -14.84 -6.04 1.14
N ASN A 66 -15.61 -5.98 0.06
CA ASN A 66 -16.94 -5.37 0.01
C ASN A 66 -18.08 -6.40 0.12
N ALA A 67 -17.78 -7.69 0.16
CA ALA A 67 -18.77 -8.72 0.40
C ALA A 67 -19.37 -8.61 1.81
N ARG A 68 -20.54 -9.23 2.01
CA ARG A 68 -21.22 -9.28 3.30
C ARG A 68 -21.34 -10.70 3.84
N ASP A 69 -21.32 -10.80 5.15
CA ASP A 69 -21.55 -12.04 5.89
C ASP A 69 -23.07 -12.37 5.96
N PRO A 70 -23.45 -13.52 6.55
CA PRO A 70 -24.86 -13.91 6.71
C PRO A 70 -25.74 -12.93 7.52
N TYR A 71 -25.12 -11.97 8.20
CA TYR A 71 -25.77 -10.96 9.04
C TYR A 71 -25.75 -9.58 8.37
N ASP A 72 -25.44 -9.51 7.09
CA ASP A 72 -25.33 -8.28 6.30
C ASP A 72 -24.27 -7.30 6.82
N TYR A 73 -23.20 -7.80 7.43
CA TYR A 73 -22.02 -7.02 7.80
C TYR A 73 -20.90 -7.20 6.78
N THR A 74 -20.31 -6.09 6.34
CA THR A 74 -19.04 -6.10 5.61
C THR A 74 -17.87 -6.18 6.58
N PRO A 75 -16.68 -6.65 6.15
CA PRO A 75 -15.45 -6.58 6.95
C PRO A 75 -15.20 -5.20 7.57
N LEU A 76 -15.44 -4.13 6.80
CA LEU A 76 -15.26 -2.75 7.26
C LEU A 76 -16.20 -2.38 8.42
N ILE A 77 -17.47 -2.81 8.36
CA ILE A 77 -18.41 -2.57 9.47
C ILE A 77 -17.99 -3.38 10.70
N LEU A 78 -17.50 -4.61 10.54
CA LEU A 78 -17.02 -5.43 11.66
C LEU A 78 -15.82 -4.79 12.36
N ALA A 79 -14.81 -4.35 11.60
CA ALA A 79 -13.64 -3.65 12.14
C ALA A 79 -14.02 -2.35 12.85
N SER A 80 -14.95 -1.57 12.26
CA SER A 80 -15.43 -0.31 12.81
C SER A 80 -16.21 -0.51 14.12
N LEU A 81 -17.08 -1.53 14.16
CA LEU A 81 -17.87 -1.92 15.33
C LEU A 81 -17.01 -2.41 16.49
N CYS A 82 -15.93 -3.13 16.18
CA CYS A 82 -15.03 -3.68 17.17
C CYS A 82 -13.91 -2.71 17.58
N GLY A 83 -13.82 -1.51 16.99
CA GLY A 83 -12.86 -0.48 17.41
C GLY A 83 -11.46 -0.61 16.84
N HIS A 84 -11.26 -1.45 15.82
CA HIS A 84 -9.92 -1.74 15.28
C HIS A 84 -9.54 -0.73 14.20
N TYR A 85 -9.00 0.42 14.62
CA TYR A 85 -8.64 1.54 13.75
C TYR A 85 -7.74 1.12 12.58
N GLU A 86 -6.69 0.37 12.86
CA GLU A 86 -5.71 -0.08 11.86
C GLU A 86 -6.36 -1.05 10.84
N ALA A 87 -7.29 -1.90 11.30
CA ALA A 87 -8.02 -2.80 10.41
C ALA A 87 -8.99 -2.03 9.51
N VAL A 88 -9.64 -0.99 10.05
CA VAL A 88 -10.47 -0.06 9.24
C VAL A 88 -9.62 0.64 8.19
N GLN A 89 -8.48 1.18 8.58
CA GLN A 89 -7.55 1.85 7.66
C GLN A 89 -7.06 0.92 6.55
N LEU A 90 -6.63 -0.30 6.90
CA LEU A 90 -6.20 -1.31 5.96
C LEU A 90 -7.31 -1.66 4.95
N LEU A 91 -8.54 -1.86 5.43
CA LEU A 91 -9.67 -2.20 4.56
C LEU A 91 -10.00 -1.06 3.59
N LEU A 92 -10.02 0.20 4.05
CA LEU A 92 -10.24 1.37 3.20
C LEU A 92 -9.17 1.46 2.11
N GLU A 93 -7.89 1.34 2.48
CA GLU A 93 -6.75 1.33 1.55
C GLU A 93 -6.80 0.17 0.56
N SER A 94 -7.38 -0.96 0.97
CA SER A 94 -7.64 -2.13 0.15
C SER A 94 -8.89 -2.00 -0.73
N GLY A 95 -9.54 -0.83 -0.73
CA GLY A 95 -10.70 -0.54 -1.58
C GLY A 95 -12.06 -0.90 -0.96
N ALA A 96 -12.14 -0.98 0.37
CA ALA A 96 -13.44 -1.09 1.05
C ALA A 96 -14.28 0.18 0.86
N LEU A 97 -15.54 -0.01 0.52
CA LEU A 97 -16.48 1.06 0.17
C LEU A 97 -17.19 1.57 1.42
N CYS A 98 -16.96 2.85 1.73
CA CYS A 98 -17.73 3.62 2.73
C CYS A 98 -18.43 4.81 2.06
N GLU A 99 -19.35 4.52 1.14
CA GLU A 99 -20.09 5.56 0.43
C GLU A 99 -21.06 6.30 1.36
N ARG A 100 -20.86 7.62 1.50
CA ARG A 100 -21.81 8.48 2.21
C ARG A 100 -23.15 8.44 1.47
N ASP A 101 -24.24 8.49 2.25
CA ASP A 101 -25.61 8.39 1.74
C ASP A 101 -26.03 7.00 1.22
N THR A 102 -25.21 5.97 1.45
CA THR A 102 -25.64 4.56 1.27
C THR A 102 -26.00 3.93 2.60
N PHE A 103 -26.92 2.96 2.56
CA PHE A 103 -27.30 2.19 3.75
C PHE A 103 -26.09 1.52 4.42
N GLN A 104 -25.06 1.13 3.65
CA GLN A 104 -23.88 0.47 4.20
C GLN A 104 -22.87 1.46 4.76
N GLY A 105 -22.62 2.59 4.08
CA GLY A 105 -21.74 3.64 4.61
C GLY A 105 -22.31 4.30 5.86
N GLU A 106 -23.62 4.58 5.90
CA GLU A 106 -24.27 5.08 7.11
C GLU A 106 -24.18 4.09 8.28
N ARG A 107 -24.34 2.78 8.02
CA ARG A 107 -24.13 1.75 9.04
C ARG A 107 -22.69 1.70 9.51
N CYS A 108 -21.72 1.88 8.61
CA CYS A 108 -20.31 1.91 9.00
C CYS A 108 -20.02 3.09 9.94
N LEU A 109 -20.48 4.29 9.59
CA LEU A 109 -20.34 5.49 10.42
C LEU A 109 -21.09 5.39 11.75
N TYR A 110 -22.30 4.82 11.74
CA TYR A 110 -23.10 4.61 12.96
C TYR A 110 -22.45 3.61 13.90
N ASN A 111 -21.83 2.55 13.36
CA ASN A 111 -21.17 1.51 14.16
C ASN A 111 -19.71 1.84 14.48
N ALA A 112 -19.18 3.02 14.13
CA ALA A 112 -17.82 3.40 14.56
C ALA A 112 -17.76 3.44 16.10
N LEU A 113 -16.88 2.63 16.69
CA LEU A 113 -16.76 2.53 18.16
C LEU A 113 -16.33 3.85 18.80
N ASN A 114 -15.45 4.61 18.15
CA ASN A 114 -14.91 5.88 18.65
C ASN A 114 -14.85 6.96 17.55
N ASP A 115 -14.65 8.21 17.97
CA ASP A 115 -14.60 9.36 17.07
C ASP A 115 -13.37 9.33 16.14
N ARG A 116 -12.27 8.70 16.55
CA ARG A 116 -11.09 8.50 15.72
C ARG A 116 -11.42 7.70 14.45
N ILE A 117 -12.10 6.56 14.58
CA ILE A 117 -12.56 5.74 13.45
C ILE A 117 -13.60 6.51 12.61
N ARG A 118 -14.54 7.19 13.27
CA ARG A 118 -15.55 8.00 12.59
C ARG A 118 -14.91 9.09 11.72
N ASN A 119 -13.92 9.80 12.25
CA ASN A 119 -13.19 10.85 11.53
C ASN A 119 -12.41 10.27 10.35
N LEU A 120 -11.76 9.10 10.52
CA LEU A 120 -11.10 8.41 9.40
C LEU A 120 -12.09 8.06 8.27
N LEU A 121 -13.25 7.49 8.60
CA LEU A 121 -14.30 7.17 7.62
C LEU A 121 -14.87 8.42 6.95
N LEU A 122 -14.94 9.54 7.68
CA LEU A 122 -15.37 10.84 7.15
C LEU A 122 -14.28 11.53 6.35
N GLU A 123 -13.00 11.30 6.60
CA GLU A 123 -11.92 11.87 5.80
C GLU A 123 -11.76 11.12 4.49
N TYR A 124 -12.04 9.81 4.49
CA TYR A 124 -11.90 8.97 3.32
C TYR A 124 -12.90 9.37 2.22
N ASP A 125 -12.40 10.05 1.19
CA ASP A 125 -13.19 10.54 0.06
C ASP A 125 -13.42 9.43 -0.98
N TYR A 126 -14.58 8.78 -0.89
CA TYR A 126 -15.00 7.74 -1.83
C TYR A 126 -15.12 8.22 -3.28
N SER A 127 -15.24 9.54 -3.54
CA SER A 127 -15.24 10.06 -4.92
C SER A 127 -13.89 9.86 -5.63
N LYS A 128 -12.83 9.56 -4.85
CA LYS A 128 -11.49 9.17 -5.31
C LYS A 128 -11.24 7.66 -5.28
N SER A 129 -12.23 6.84 -4.93
CA SER A 129 -12.23 5.39 -5.24
C SER A 129 -12.38 5.20 -6.75
N THR A 130 -11.42 5.73 -7.51
CA THR A 130 -11.20 5.37 -8.90
C THR A 130 -10.90 3.89 -8.92
N ASP A 131 -11.52 3.16 -9.85
CA ASP A 131 -11.13 1.80 -10.23
C ASP A 131 -9.62 1.63 -10.04
N PRO A 132 -9.14 0.65 -9.23
CA PRO A 132 -7.71 0.52 -8.93
C PRO A 132 -6.87 0.40 -10.20
N LEU A 133 -7.46 -0.08 -11.31
CA LEU A 133 -6.83 -0.22 -12.61
C LEU A 133 -6.88 1.04 -13.47
N GLN A 134 -7.55 2.11 -13.02
CA GLN A 134 -7.65 3.37 -13.75
C GLN A 134 -6.28 3.99 -14.09
N PRO A 135 -5.24 3.98 -13.24
CA PRO A 135 -3.91 4.47 -13.61
C PRO A 135 -3.29 3.67 -14.75
N LEU A 136 -3.40 2.33 -14.72
CA LEU A 136 -2.93 1.45 -15.80
C LEU A 136 -3.68 1.75 -17.10
N ALA A 137 -5.01 1.83 -17.02
CA ALA A 137 -5.87 2.15 -18.17
C ALA A 137 -5.55 3.53 -18.75
N ALA A 138 -5.34 4.55 -17.90
CA ALA A 138 -4.99 5.90 -18.31
C ALA A 138 -3.61 5.95 -18.99
N HIS A 139 -2.61 5.27 -18.42
CA HIS A 139 -1.28 5.15 -19.01
C HIS A 139 -1.35 4.55 -20.41
N ILE A 140 -1.96 3.37 -20.54
CA ILE A 140 -2.03 2.66 -21.81
C ILE A 140 -2.85 3.46 -22.84
N THR A 141 -3.95 4.09 -22.43
CA THR A 141 -4.72 4.98 -23.32
C THR A 141 -3.85 6.14 -23.81
N SER A 142 -3.02 6.72 -22.94
CA SER A 142 -2.16 7.86 -23.28
C SER A 142 -1.13 7.54 -24.37
N LEU A 143 -0.72 6.26 -24.49
CA LEU A 143 0.22 5.80 -25.51
C LEU A 143 -0.30 6.02 -26.94
N LEU A 144 -1.62 6.11 -27.15
CA LEU A 144 -2.19 6.40 -28.47
C LEU A 144 -1.90 7.82 -28.98
N THR A 145 -1.65 8.75 -28.07
CA THR A 145 -1.47 10.18 -28.38
C THR A 145 -0.09 10.69 -28.00
N ARG A 146 0.75 9.85 -27.41
CA ARG A 146 2.07 10.24 -26.91
C ARG A 146 3.07 10.37 -28.06
N GLU A 147 3.67 11.54 -28.19
CA GLU A 147 4.65 11.83 -29.24
C GLU A 147 6.10 11.54 -28.80
N SER A 148 6.41 11.68 -27.51
CA SER A 148 7.76 11.55 -26.99
C SER A 148 7.83 10.88 -25.62
N PRO A 149 8.84 10.02 -25.39
CA PRO A 149 9.60 9.23 -26.36
C PRO A 149 8.72 8.38 -27.27
N VAL A 150 9.18 8.19 -28.50
CA VAL A 150 8.56 7.30 -29.48
C VAL A 150 8.78 5.85 -29.05
N THR A 151 7.68 5.14 -28.79
CA THR A 151 7.67 3.74 -28.35
C THR A 151 6.87 2.81 -29.27
N THR A 152 6.22 3.37 -30.29
CA THR A 152 5.44 2.61 -31.27
C THR A 152 6.35 1.82 -32.22
N ASP A 153 5.95 0.60 -32.55
CA ASP A 153 6.73 -0.36 -33.33
C ASP A 153 5.97 -0.93 -34.55
N ILE A 154 4.70 -0.53 -34.75
CA ILE A 154 3.88 -0.93 -35.90
C ILE A 154 2.94 0.19 -36.34
N VAL A 155 2.74 0.33 -37.66
CA VAL A 155 1.74 1.22 -38.26
C VAL A 155 0.62 0.40 -38.86
N VAL A 156 -0.61 0.59 -38.37
CA VAL A 156 -1.79 -0.11 -38.88
C VAL A 156 -2.66 0.85 -39.67
N THR A 157 -2.95 0.51 -40.93
CA THR A 157 -3.72 1.34 -41.87
C THR A 157 -5.08 0.74 -42.14
N ALA A 158 -6.13 1.54 -41.95
CA ALA A 158 -7.50 1.23 -42.36
C ALA A 158 -7.95 2.28 -43.38
N SER A 159 -8.13 1.87 -44.63
CA SER A 159 -8.44 2.77 -45.75
C SER A 159 -7.42 3.92 -45.87
N ASP A 160 -7.81 5.16 -45.54
CA ASP A 160 -6.99 6.37 -45.61
C ASP A 160 -6.38 6.79 -44.26
N LYS A 161 -6.67 6.05 -43.18
CA LYS A 161 -6.21 6.37 -41.82
C LYS A 161 -5.14 5.39 -41.35
N SER A 162 -3.96 5.91 -41.00
CA SER A 162 -2.87 5.15 -40.37
C SER A 162 -2.74 5.52 -38.90
N LEU A 163 -2.53 4.51 -38.04
CA LEU A 163 -2.27 4.68 -36.61
C LEU A 163 -0.94 4.04 -36.22
N HIS A 164 -0.14 4.73 -35.41
CA HIS A 164 1.07 4.19 -34.80
C HIS A 164 0.71 3.49 -33.49
N LEU A 165 1.07 2.20 -33.37
CA LEU A 165 0.63 1.31 -32.31
C LEU A 165 1.80 0.46 -31.80
N HIS A 166 1.51 -0.39 -30.81
CA HIS A 166 2.43 -1.27 -30.11
C HIS A 166 2.05 -2.74 -30.37
N LYS A 167 2.97 -3.54 -30.89
CA LYS A 167 2.76 -4.96 -31.22
C LYS A 167 2.38 -5.77 -29.99
N PHE A 168 3.05 -5.56 -28.86
CA PHE A 168 2.78 -6.32 -27.65
C PHE A 168 1.35 -6.09 -27.12
N ILE A 169 0.83 -4.86 -27.15
CA ILE A 169 -0.56 -4.56 -26.76
C ILE A 169 -1.54 -5.24 -27.71
N LEU A 170 -1.29 -5.15 -29.01
CA LEU A 170 -2.15 -5.78 -30.02
C LEU A 170 -2.13 -7.31 -29.86
N ALA A 171 -0.96 -7.91 -29.67
CA ALA A 171 -0.80 -9.35 -29.47
C ALA A 171 -1.44 -9.83 -28.16
N ALA A 172 -1.28 -9.09 -27.06
CA ALA A 172 -1.89 -9.44 -25.78
C ALA A 172 -3.42 -9.39 -25.82
N ARG A 173 -3.99 -8.41 -26.52
CA ARG A 173 -5.42 -8.07 -26.45
C ARG A 173 -6.25 -8.56 -27.66
N SER A 174 -5.61 -9.10 -28.69
CA SER A 174 -6.28 -9.62 -29.89
C SER A 174 -5.63 -10.94 -30.35
N PRO A 175 -6.35 -12.07 -30.28
CA PRO A 175 -5.86 -13.37 -30.76
C PRO A 175 -5.44 -13.34 -32.24
N TYR A 176 -6.14 -12.55 -33.06
CA TYR A 176 -5.78 -12.32 -34.46
C TYR A 176 -4.37 -11.74 -34.58
N PHE A 177 -4.07 -10.65 -33.86
CA PHE A 177 -2.75 -10.03 -33.91
C PHE A 177 -1.68 -10.92 -33.28
N TYR A 178 -2.00 -11.63 -32.20
CA TYR A 178 -1.10 -12.62 -31.60
C TYR A 178 -0.59 -13.62 -32.63
N GLY A 179 -1.52 -14.34 -33.30
CA GLY A 179 -1.15 -15.36 -34.28
C GLY A 179 -0.44 -14.81 -35.51
N LYS A 180 -0.80 -13.59 -35.95
CA LYS A 180 -0.19 -12.96 -37.11
C LYS A 180 1.21 -12.41 -36.85
N LEU A 181 1.40 -11.73 -35.73
CA LEU A 181 2.69 -11.14 -35.35
C LEU A 181 3.69 -12.21 -34.91
N ALA A 182 3.24 -13.35 -34.38
CA ALA A 182 4.10 -14.51 -34.14
C ALA A 182 4.73 -15.06 -35.44
N VAL A 183 4.01 -15.02 -36.56
CA VAL A 183 4.52 -15.49 -37.87
C VAL A 183 5.44 -14.46 -38.53
N ALA A 184 5.17 -13.17 -38.33
CA ALA A 184 5.89 -12.08 -38.99
C ALA A 184 6.23 -10.94 -38.00
N PRO A 185 7.16 -11.18 -37.04
CA PRO A 185 7.45 -10.23 -35.97
C PRO A 185 8.10 -8.93 -36.48
N ASP A 186 8.80 -9.00 -37.62
CA ASP A 186 9.48 -7.85 -38.24
C ASP A 186 8.55 -6.89 -39.00
N SER A 187 7.26 -7.20 -39.04
CA SER A 187 6.28 -6.39 -39.77
C SER A 187 6.18 -4.99 -39.15
N ALA A 188 6.62 -3.97 -39.87
CA ALA A 188 6.51 -2.57 -39.45
C ALA A 188 5.17 -1.93 -39.85
N THR A 189 4.47 -2.51 -40.85
CA THR A 189 3.20 -2.01 -41.35
C THR A 189 2.18 -3.13 -41.49
N TRP A 190 0.91 -2.82 -41.21
CA TRP A 190 -0.20 -3.76 -41.36
C TRP A 190 -1.39 -3.06 -42.01
N ASN A 191 -1.93 -3.63 -43.09
CA ASN A 191 -3.07 -3.06 -43.79
C ASN A 191 -4.32 -3.88 -43.51
N LEU A 192 -5.38 -3.22 -43.04
CA LEU A 192 -6.68 -3.83 -42.86
C LEU A 192 -7.46 -3.87 -44.18
N PRO A 193 -8.40 -4.83 -44.34
CA PRO A 193 -9.29 -4.86 -45.49
C PRO A 193 -10.04 -3.52 -45.67
N SER A 194 -10.11 -3.03 -46.90
CA SER A 194 -10.81 -1.77 -47.26
C SER A 194 -12.30 -1.75 -46.93
N THR A 195 -12.87 -2.92 -46.63
CA THR A 195 -14.25 -3.06 -46.17
C THR A 195 -14.46 -2.49 -44.76
N ILE A 196 -13.40 -2.35 -43.95
CA ILE A 196 -13.48 -1.89 -42.57
C ILE A 196 -13.42 -0.36 -42.53
N PRO A 197 -14.46 0.32 -42.00
CA PRO A 197 -14.46 1.77 -41.85
C PRO A 197 -13.36 2.24 -40.88
N PRO A 198 -12.66 3.36 -41.15
CA PRO A 198 -11.64 3.93 -40.26
C PRO A 198 -12.15 4.23 -38.84
N GLU A 199 -13.41 4.63 -38.69
CA GLU A 199 -14.04 4.94 -37.41
C GLU A 199 -14.27 3.67 -36.57
N ALA A 200 -14.72 2.59 -37.20
CA ALA A 200 -14.86 1.28 -36.56
C ALA A 200 -13.50 0.75 -36.10
N PHE A 201 -12.47 0.93 -36.93
CA PHE A 201 -11.09 0.62 -36.53
C PHE A 201 -10.62 1.45 -35.34
N GLY A 202 -10.87 2.77 -35.35
CA GLY A 202 -10.55 3.63 -34.22
C GLY A 202 -11.25 3.23 -32.92
N ALA A 203 -12.49 2.75 -32.97
CA ALA A 203 -13.20 2.24 -31.81
C ALA A 203 -12.58 0.95 -31.27
N ALA A 204 -12.21 0.01 -32.14
CA ALA A 204 -11.53 -1.23 -31.75
C ALA A 204 -10.16 -0.95 -31.10
N ILE A 205 -9.36 -0.04 -31.68
CA ILE A 205 -8.06 0.33 -31.10
C ILE A 205 -8.23 0.98 -29.73
N LYS A 206 -9.20 1.89 -29.55
CA LYS A 206 -9.49 2.46 -28.23
C LYS A 206 -9.82 1.37 -27.21
N TYR A 207 -10.66 0.40 -27.58
CA TYR A 207 -10.98 -0.73 -26.71
C TYR A 207 -9.75 -1.56 -26.31
N LEU A 208 -8.88 -1.87 -27.28
CA LEU A 208 -7.64 -2.61 -27.02
C LEU A 208 -6.70 -1.85 -26.06
N TYR A 209 -6.68 -0.52 -26.16
CA TYR A 209 -5.85 0.39 -25.35
C TYR A 209 -6.53 0.89 -24.07
N PHE A 210 -7.54 0.19 -23.57
CA PHE A 210 -8.31 0.58 -22.40
C PHE A 210 -9.01 1.95 -22.50
N GLY A 211 -9.11 2.56 -23.66
CA GLY A 211 -9.88 3.79 -23.87
C GLY A 211 -11.39 3.53 -23.89
N GLU A 212 -12.19 4.58 -23.68
CA GLU A 212 -13.62 4.50 -23.94
C GLU A 212 -13.89 4.50 -25.44
N ALA A 213 -14.67 3.52 -25.90
CA ALA A 213 -15.15 3.55 -27.27
C ALA A 213 -16.07 4.78 -27.44
N PRO A 214 -15.94 5.54 -28.53
CA PRO A 214 -16.73 6.74 -28.73
C PRO A 214 -18.22 6.37 -28.81
N ARG A 215 -19.04 6.97 -27.95
CA ARG A 215 -20.50 6.81 -27.95
C ARG A 215 -21.12 7.31 -29.26
N ASP A 216 -20.56 8.40 -29.78
CA ASP A 216 -20.91 8.93 -31.09
C ASP A 216 -19.84 8.51 -32.10
N LEU A 217 -20.11 7.42 -32.83
CA LEU A 217 -19.36 7.06 -34.03
C LEU A 217 -19.65 8.12 -35.10
N ARG A 218 -18.91 9.23 -35.07
CA ARG A 218 -19.05 10.33 -36.05
C ARG A 218 -19.11 9.76 -37.46
N SER A 219 -20.29 9.77 -38.06
CA SER A 219 -20.49 9.42 -39.47
C SER A 219 -21.25 10.59 -40.09
N GLY A 220 -20.75 11.15 -41.18
CA GLY A 220 -21.31 12.38 -41.74
C GLY A 220 -20.79 12.68 -43.15
N PRO A 221 -21.36 13.67 -43.86
CA PRO A 221 -21.00 13.97 -45.24
C PRO A 221 -19.49 14.22 -45.36
N GLY A 222 -18.80 13.35 -46.13
CA GLY A 222 -17.34 13.43 -46.35
C GLY A 222 -16.53 12.26 -45.79
N THR A 223 -17.08 11.41 -44.91
CA THR A 223 -16.37 10.21 -44.37
C THR A 223 -16.48 8.97 -45.27
N GLY A 224 -17.35 8.99 -46.28
CA GLY A 224 -17.57 7.86 -47.19
C GLY A 224 -18.39 6.69 -46.62
N PHE A 225 -18.76 6.73 -45.33
CA PHE A 225 -19.57 5.71 -44.65
C PHE A 225 -20.76 6.33 -43.92
N THR A 226 -21.91 5.66 -43.97
CA THR A 226 -23.11 5.99 -43.19
C THR A 226 -23.00 5.48 -41.74
N GLU A 227 -23.77 6.03 -40.80
CA GLU A 227 -23.80 5.55 -39.41
C GLU A 227 -24.09 4.04 -39.31
N SER A 228 -25.02 3.54 -40.14
CA SER A 228 -25.34 2.11 -40.20
C SER A 228 -24.18 1.26 -40.71
N GLU A 229 -23.42 1.77 -41.70
CA GLU A 229 -22.24 1.06 -42.23
C GLU A 229 -21.08 1.08 -41.24
N THR A 230 -20.91 2.17 -40.48
CA THR A 230 -19.93 2.28 -39.40
C THR A 230 -20.25 1.28 -38.29
N PHE A 231 -21.52 1.20 -37.87
CA PHE A 231 -21.96 0.24 -36.84
C PHE A 231 -21.81 -1.22 -37.30
N ALA A 232 -22.20 -1.53 -38.55
CA ALA A 232 -21.91 -2.83 -39.16
C ALA A 232 -20.40 -3.08 -39.34
N GLY A 233 -19.60 -2.02 -39.48
CA GLY A 233 -18.15 -2.05 -39.47
C GLY A 233 -17.57 -2.46 -38.12
N VAL A 234 -18.18 -2.01 -37.01
CA VAL A 234 -17.79 -2.40 -35.65
C VAL A 234 -17.98 -3.91 -35.43
N ASP A 235 -19.12 -4.47 -35.84
CA ASP A 235 -19.35 -5.93 -35.76
C ASP A 235 -18.35 -6.70 -36.62
N ARG A 236 -18.08 -6.22 -37.85
CA ARG A 236 -17.09 -6.84 -38.74
C ARG A 236 -15.69 -6.82 -38.16
N ILE A 237 -15.25 -5.71 -37.58
CA ILE A 237 -13.91 -5.62 -37.01
C ILE A 237 -13.79 -6.36 -35.67
N SER A 238 -14.85 -6.37 -34.85
CA SER A 238 -14.92 -7.20 -33.65
C SER A 238 -14.67 -8.67 -33.98
N LYS A 239 -15.34 -9.20 -35.02
CA LYS A 239 -15.12 -10.57 -35.50
C LYS A 239 -13.74 -10.76 -36.11
N TYR A 240 -13.27 -9.79 -36.91
CA TYR A 240 -11.97 -9.87 -37.59
C TYR A 240 -10.80 -9.89 -36.63
N LEU A 241 -10.86 -9.09 -35.56
CA LEU A 241 -9.83 -8.99 -34.52
C LEU A 241 -10.05 -9.95 -33.35
N GLU A 242 -11.14 -10.73 -33.39
CA GLU A 242 -11.53 -11.68 -32.34
C GLU A 242 -11.75 -11.02 -30.96
N ILE A 243 -12.46 -9.87 -30.95
CA ILE A 243 -12.78 -9.07 -29.77
C ILE A 243 -14.31 -9.10 -29.54
N PRO A 244 -14.88 -10.16 -28.93
CA PRO A 244 -16.32 -10.37 -28.88
C PRO A 244 -17.07 -9.26 -28.10
N ASN A 245 -16.45 -8.70 -27.06
CA ASN A 245 -17.10 -7.74 -26.16
C ASN A 245 -17.09 -6.29 -26.68
N LEU A 246 -16.44 -6.03 -27.83
CA LEU A 246 -16.35 -4.67 -28.39
C LEU A 246 -17.74 -4.09 -28.68
N LEU A 247 -18.62 -4.88 -29.28
CA LEU A 247 -19.97 -4.45 -29.64
C LEU A 247 -20.78 -4.06 -28.38
N ASP A 248 -20.71 -4.91 -27.35
CA ASP A 248 -21.42 -4.70 -26.08
C ASP A 248 -20.92 -3.48 -25.31
N SER A 249 -19.63 -3.11 -25.47
CA SER A 249 -19.04 -1.91 -24.89
C SER A 249 -19.53 -0.61 -25.54
N ILE A 250 -19.94 -0.67 -26.81
CA ILE A 250 -20.43 0.49 -27.58
C ILE A 250 -21.95 0.64 -27.42
N LEU A 251 -22.67 -0.45 -27.20
CA LEU A 251 -24.13 -0.43 -27.04
C LEU A 251 -24.53 0.19 -25.68
N ASP A 252 -25.18 1.35 -25.76
CA ASP A 252 -25.70 2.07 -24.59
C ASP A 252 -26.86 1.30 -23.94
N SER A 253 -26.62 0.79 -22.72
CA SER A 253 -27.72 0.51 -21.80
C SER A 253 -27.97 1.80 -21.04
N GLY A 254 -29.10 2.49 -21.24
CA GLY A 254 -29.42 3.76 -20.57
C GLY A 254 -29.42 3.78 -19.02
N ASP A 255 -28.92 2.73 -18.40
CA ASP A 255 -28.56 2.56 -17.00
C ASP A 255 -27.06 2.80 -16.76
N ARG A 256 -26.75 3.90 -16.05
CA ARG A 256 -25.38 4.33 -15.73
C ARG A 256 -24.59 3.30 -14.92
N ARG A 257 -25.24 2.53 -14.05
CA ARG A 257 -24.56 1.56 -13.18
C ARG A 257 -24.03 0.39 -13.99
N ARG A 258 -24.84 -0.12 -14.91
CA ARG A 258 -24.45 -1.18 -15.86
C ARG A 258 -23.29 -0.76 -16.75
N ALA A 259 -23.31 0.49 -17.23
CA ALA A 259 -22.22 1.02 -18.05
C ALA A 259 -20.89 1.06 -17.27
N ARG A 260 -20.91 1.51 -16.01
CA ARG A 260 -19.72 1.50 -15.12
C ARG A 260 -19.24 0.08 -14.85
N GLN A 261 -20.15 -0.83 -14.50
CA GLN A 261 -19.81 -2.22 -14.23
C GLN A 261 -19.13 -2.90 -15.43
N ARG A 262 -19.72 -2.75 -16.63
CA ARG A 262 -19.12 -3.30 -17.86
C ARG A 262 -17.74 -2.74 -18.10
N ARG A 263 -17.55 -1.44 -17.85
CA ARG A 263 -16.27 -0.76 -18.01
C ARG A 263 -15.20 -1.34 -17.09
N THR A 264 -15.50 -1.48 -15.80
CA THR A 264 -14.60 -2.12 -14.84
C THR A 264 -14.30 -3.56 -15.23
N ASP A 265 -15.31 -4.32 -15.68
CA ASP A 265 -15.11 -5.69 -16.15
C ASP A 265 -14.22 -5.78 -17.41
N ASP A 266 -14.38 -4.84 -18.35
CA ASP A 266 -13.54 -4.74 -19.55
C ASP A 266 -12.09 -4.38 -19.23
N ILE A 267 -11.88 -3.44 -18.30
CA ILE A 267 -10.53 -3.06 -17.85
C ILE A 267 -9.87 -4.23 -17.12
N SER A 268 -10.58 -4.89 -16.20
CA SER A 268 -10.07 -6.05 -15.48
C SER A 268 -9.67 -7.19 -16.43
N ARG A 269 -10.56 -7.55 -17.38
CA ARG A 269 -10.25 -8.56 -18.41
C ARG A 269 -9.03 -8.19 -19.25
N GLY A 270 -8.88 -6.93 -19.60
CA GLY A 270 -7.72 -6.51 -20.37
C GLY A 270 -6.43 -6.52 -19.57
N ARG A 271 -6.48 -6.20 -18.28
CA ARG A 271 -5.34 -6.37 -17.39
C ARG A 271 -4.96 -7.84 -17.27
N ASP A 272 -5.91 -8.75 -17.11
CA ASP A 272 -5.65 -10.21 -17.09
C ASP A 272 -4.96 -10.68 -18.40
N GLN A 273 -5.41 -10.19 -19.56
CA GLN A 273 -4.79 -10.51 -20.85
C GLN A 273 -3.36 -9.96 -20.97
N MET A 274 -3.12 -8.74 -20.51
CA MET A 274 -1.78 -8.15 -20.45
C MET A 274 -0.86 -8.91 -19.50
N GLU A 275 -1.38 -9.34 -18.35
CA GLU A 275 -0.67 -10.12 -17.35
C GLU A 275 -0.28 -11.51 -17.89
N GLN A 276 -1.21 -12.23 -18.50
CA GLN A 276 -0.91 -13.51 -19.14
C GLN A 276 0.21 -13.35 -20.18
N TRP A 277 0.10 -12.34 -21.04
CA TRP A 277 1.12 -12.07 -22.05
C TRP A 277 2.47 -11.71 -21.41
N PHE A 278 2.48 -10.90 -20.35
CA PHE A 278 3.68 -10.53 -19.59
C PHE A 278 4.38 -11.75 -18.97
N GLN A 279 3.62 -12.63 -18.32
CA GLN A 279 4.11 -13.86 -17.71
C GLN A 279 4.77 -14.77 -18.77
N GLU A 280 4.09 -15.00 -19.89
CA GLU A 280 4.58 -15.88 -20.96
C GLU A 280 5.79 -15.30 -21.70
N ASN A 281 5.84 -13.99 -21.95
CA ASN A 281 6.80 -13.38 -22.86
C ASN A 281 7.95 -12.67 -22.16
N ILE A 282 7.72 -12.04 -21.00
CA ILE A 282 8.76 -11.31 -20.27
C ILE A 282 9.41 -12.23 -19.24
N LEU A 283 8.64 -12.73 -18.29
CA LEU A 283 9.16 -13.61 -17.25
C LEU A 283 9.58 -14.96 -17.82
N GLY A 284 8.84 -15.50 -18.79
CA GLY A 284 9.21 -16.72 -19.51
C GLY A 284 10.49 -16.62 -20.37
N ASN A 285 10.97 -15.41 -20.68
CA ASN A 285 12.20 -15.20 -21.47
C ASN A 285 13.28 -14.41 -20.72
N LYS A 286 13.21 -14.32 -19.39
CA LYS A 286 14.30 -13.76 -18.59
C LYS A 286 15.57 -14.62 -18.73
N LEU A 287 16.74 -13.98 -18.71
CA LEU A 287 18.03 -14.66 -18.86
C LEU A 287 18.84 -14.55 -17.59
N GLU A 288 19.25 -15.70 -17.05
CA GLU A 288 20.26 -15.77 -16.00
C GLU A 288 21.65 -15.81 -16.64
N VAL A 289 22.48 -14.84 -16.28
CA VAL A 289 23.83 -14.68 -16.83
C VAL A 289 24.79 -14.38 -15.69
N GLU A 290 25.99 -14.91 -15.76
CA GLU A 290 27.06 -14.52 -14.85
C GLU A 290 27.35 -13.01 -14.97
N THR A 291 27.41 -12.30 -13.84
CA THR A 291 27.55 -10.83 -13.76
C THR A 291 28.72 -10.31 -14.60
N SER A 292 29.82 -11.06 -14.67
CA SER A 292 31.01 -10.71 -15.48
C SER A 292 30.76 -10.72 -16.99
N LYS A 293 29.78 -11.49 -17.47
CA LYS A 293 29.46 -11.71 -18.89
C LYS A 293 28.24 -10.94 -19.38
N VAL A 294 27.57 -10.17 -18.52
CA VAL A 294 26.35 -9.42 -18.89
C VAL A 294 26.58 -8.49 -20.07
N ASN A 295 27.74 -7.81 -20.13
CA ASN A 295 28.08 -6.90 -21.22
C ASN A 295 28.31 -7.61 -22.58
N GLU A 296 28.46 -8.93 -22.58
CA GLU A 296 28.62 -9.74 -23.80
C GLU A 296 27.27 -10.14 -24.42
N VAL A 297 26.18 -10.01 -23.65
CA VAL A 297 24.83 -10.37 -24.09
C VAL A 297 24.38 -9.42 -25.20
N LYS A 298 24.08 -9.98 -26.37
CA LYS A 298 23.55 -9.25 -27.52
C LYS A 298 22.15 -9.75 -27.85
N TRP A 299 21.15 -8.91 -27.58
CA TRP A 299 19.77 -9.19 -27.93
C TRP A 299 19.35 -8.34 -29.12
N SER A 300 18.87 -8.97 -30.19
CA SER A 300 18.43 -8.27 -31.41
C SER A 300 17.12 -7.50 -31.18
N ARG A 301 17.02 -6.28 -31.70
CA ARG A 301 15.77 -5.52 -31.67
C ARG A 301 14.63 -6.16 -32.48
N SER A 302 14.99 -6.95 -33.49
CA SER A 302 14.07 -7.90 -34.12
C SER A 302 14.01 -9.15 -33.23
N ASN A 303 12.93 -9.27 -32.45
CA ASN A 303 12.67 -10.40 -31.57
C ASN A 303 11.17 -10.71 -31.50
N ALA A 304 10.82 -11.94 -31.14
CA ALA A 304 9.44 -12.45 -31.16
C ALA A 304 8.54 -11.83 -30.06
N ILE A 305 9.15 -11.29 -29.02
CA ILE A 305 8.45 -10.71 -27.85
C ILE A 305 8.35 -9.18 -27.93
N PHE A 306 8.80 -8.56 -29.02
CA PHE A 306 8.75 -7.11 -29.25
C PHE A 306 9.45 -6.24 -28.19
N ALA A 307 10.37 -6.82 -27.42
CA ALA A 307 11.14 -6.10 -26.43
C ALA A 307 12.07 -5.08 -27.10
N ASP A 308 12.18 -3.89 -26.50
CA ASP A 308 12.97 -2.77 -27.02
C ASP A 308 14.00 -2.23 -26.01
N VAL A 309 14.08 -2.84 -24.83
CA VAL A 309 15.06 -2.56 -23.77
C VAL A 309 15.25 -3.79 -22.87
N LEU A 310 16.41 -3.90 -22.22
CA LEU A 310 16.70 -4.94 -21.25
C LEU A 310 16.93 -4.29 -19.87
N LEU A 311 16.29 -4.80 -18.82
CA LEU A 311 16.60 -4.43 -17.44
C LEU A 311 17.44 -5.52 -16.80
N ARG A 312 18.44 -5.13 -16.01
CA ARG A 312 19.32 -6.03 -15.26
C ARG A 312 19.07 -5.83 -13.76
N ALA A 313 19.01 -6.93 -13.03
CA ALA A 313 19.12 -6.97 -11.59
C ALA A 313 20.22 -7.98 -11.21
N ASP A 314 20.96 -7.68 -10.15
CA ASP A 314 22.07 -8.50 -9.67
C ASP A 314 21.67 -9.24 -8.40
N GLU A 315 22.00 -10.52 -8.31
CA GLU A 315 21.90 -11.24 -7.04
C GLU A 315 22.86 -10.62 -6.02
N LEU A 316 22.37 -10.40 -4.82
CA LEU A 316 23.21 -9.99 -3.70
C LEU A 316 24.18 -11.15 -3.40
N PRO A 317 25.45 -10.85 -3.07
CA PRO A 317 26.36 -11.89 -2.61
C PRO A 317 25.75 -12.54 -1.37
N GLU A 318 25.70 -13.88 -1.34
CA GLU A 318 25.37 -14.61 -0.11
C GLU A 318 26.36 -14.14 0.96
N GLU A 319 25.87 -13.44 1.99
CA GLU A 319 26.68 -13.19 3.18
C GLU A 319 26.94 -14.56 3.78
N GLU A 320 28.19 -15.03 3.72
CA GLU A 320 28.61 -16.21 4.47
C GLU A 320 28.23 -15.93 5.93
N GLU A 321 27.24 -16.65 6.47
CA GLU A 321 26.98 -16.68 7.91
C GLU A 321 28.34 -16.82 8.59
N GLU A 322 28.77 -15.81 9.36
CA GLU A 322 29.99 -15.91 10.15
C GLU A 322 29.83 -17.15 11.03
N ALA A 323 30.45 -18.25 10.61
CA ALA A 323 30.45 -19.49 11.37
C ALA A 323 30.93 -19.14 12.78
N ASP A 324 30.07 -19.38 13.77
CA ASP A 324 30.31 -19.26 15.20
C ASP A 324 31.81 -19.40 15.52
N VAL A 325 32.46 -18.26 15.77
CA VAL A 325 33.83 -18.27 16.27
C VAL A 325 33.75 -18.69 17.73
N ASP A 326 33.80 -20.00 17.95
CA ASP A 326 34.11 -20.62 19.23
C ASP A 326 35.30 -19.87 19.84
N THR A 327 35.04 -19.16 20.94
CA THR A 327 36.07 -18.51 21.75
C THR A 327 37.08 -19.55 22.26
N PRO A 328 38.38 -19.22 22.26
CA PRO A 328 39.23 -19.71 23.33
C PRO A 328 39.99 -18.59 24.03
N GLU A 329 40.10 -18.80 25.32
CA GLU A 329 40.72 -18.02 26.38
C GLU A 329 42.09 -17.39 26.04
N VAL A 330 42.20 -16.10 26.40
CA VAL A 330 43.30 -15.37 27.05
C VAL A 330 44.73 -15.95 26.97
N SER A 331 45.65 -15.22 26.31
CA SER A 331 46.96 -14.89 26.91
C SER A 331 47.67 -13.70 26.23
N ASN A 332 48.31 -12.87 27.07
CA ASN A 332 48.99 -11.61 26.77
C ASN A 332 50.22 -11.73 25.86
N GLY A 333 50.47 -10.69 25.04
CA GLY A 333 51.82 -10.43 24.49
C GLY A 333 51.88 -9.38 23.38
N THR A 334 52.45 -8.21 23.71
CA THR A 334 52.79 -7.10 22.80
C THR A 334 53.67 -7.49 21.61
N SER A 335 53.39 -6.95 20.41
CA SER A 335 54.30 -6.13 19.58
C SER A 335 54.00 -6.19 18.07
N SER A 336 54.18 -5.05 17.43
CA SER A 336 54.16 -4.85 15.98
C SER A 336 55.15 -5.74 15.24
N SER A 337 54.72 -6.44 14.19
CA SER A 337 55.50 -6.62 12.96
C SER A 337 54.70 -7.39 11.90
N ILE A 338 54.74 -6.88 10.67
CA ILE A 338 54.33 -7.57 9.43
C ILE A 338 55.17 -8.84 9.26
N PRO A 339 54.60 -9.96 8.77
CA PRO A 339 55.39 -10.91 8.02
C PRO A 339 54.78 -11.27 6.64
N ILE A 340 55.69 -11.29 5.68
CA ILE A 340 55.55 -11.69 4.29
C ILE A 340 55.74 -13.22 4.20
N GLY A 341 54.74 -13.94 3.67
CA GLY A 341 54.81 -15.29 3.05
C GLY A 341 55.08 -16.51 3.97
N PRO A 342 54.73 -17.76 3.57
CA PRO A 342 54.62 -18.24 2.20
C PRO A 342 53.27 -18.92 1.84
N ILE A 343 53.04 -19.00 0.53
CA ILE A 343 51.95 -19.70 -0.17
C ILE A 343 51.79 -21.13 0.37
N SER A 344 50.68 -21.40 1.06
CA SER A 344 50.13 -22.75 1.21
C SER A 344 48.76 -22.76 0.55
N THR A 345 48.71 -23.42 -0.62
CA THR A 345 47.53 -23.94 -1.33
C THR A 345 46.21 -23.68 -0.62
N ALA A 346 45.59 -22.55 -0.97
CA ALA A 346 44.18 -22.34 -0.76
C ALA A 346 43.47 -23.54 -1.40
N SER A 347 42.68 -24.25 -0.61
CA SER A 347 41.58 -25.03 -1.15
C SER A 347 40.78 -24.04 -1.99
N GLU A 348 40.73 -24.25 -3.31
CA GLU A 348 39.85 -23.54 -4.23
C GLU A 348 38.41 -23.79 -3.77
N LYS A 349 37.92 -23.01 -2.81
CA LYS A 349 36.50 -22.73 -2.69
C LYS A 349 36.18 -21.84 -3.87
N THR A 350 35.50 -22.39 -4.86
CA THR A 350 34.90 -21.63 -5.96
C THR A 350 34.08 -20.51 -5.36
N LEU A 351 34.54 -19.26 -5.48
CA LEU A 351 33.68 -18.09 -5.38
C LEU A 351 32.51 -18.37 -6.34
N GLU A 352 31.32 -18.60 -5.80
CA GLU A 352 30.16 -18.79 -6.66
C GLU A 352 30.03 -17.54 -7.52
N ALA A 353 30.01 -17.75 -8.83
CA ALA A 353 30.01 -16.66 -9.78
C ALA A 353 28.70 -15.89 -9.61
N GLN A 354 28.78 -14.63 -9.15
CA GLN A 354 27.62 -13.75 -8.97
C GLN A 354 26.78 -13.77 -10.24
N LYS A 355 25.46 -13.93 -10.07
CA LYS A 355 24.52 -14.01 -11.18
C LYS A 355 23.74 -12.71 -11.30
N SER A 356 23.37 -12.41 -12.54
CA SER A 356 22.52 -11.30 -12.91
C SER A 356 21.37 -11.84 -13.74
N ILE A 357 20.17 -11.35 -13.46
CA ILE A 357 18.97 -11.68 -14.25
C ILE A 357 18.65 -10.50 -15.16
N ILE A 358 18.46 -10.80 -16.45
CA ILE A 358 18.13 -9.83 -17.48
C ILE A 358 16.69 -10.04 -17.95
N PHE A 359 15.89 -8.99 -17.86
CA PHE A 359 14.48 -8.98 -18.21
C PHE A 359 14.24 -8.20 -19.52
N PRO A 360 13.74 -8.86 -20.58
CA PRO A 360 13.39 -8.16 -21.81
C PRO A 360 12.08 -7.38 -21.64
N CYS A 361 12.13 -6.05 -21.77
CA CYS A 361 11.02 -5.17 -21.41
C CYS A 361 10.60 -4.26 -22.57
N HIS A 362 9.48 -3.56 -22.37
CA HIS A 362 8.96 -2.53 -23.28
C HIS A 362 9.10 -1.16 -22.65
N ARG A 363 9.78 -0.23 -23.33
CA ARG A 363 9.88 1.18 -22.93
C ARG A 363 8.49 1.75 -22.70
N ALA A 364 7.51 1.41 -23.56
CA ALA A 364 6.11 1.80 -23.41
C ALA A 364 5.53 1.54 -22.00
N MET A 365 5.90 0.42 -21.37
CA MET A 365 5.43 0.08 -20.01
C MET A 365 6.31 0.68 -18.92
N LEU A 366 7.63 0.77 -19.13
CA LEU A 366 8.55 1.40 -18.18
C LEU A 366 8.27 2.90 -17.98
N LEU A 367 7.67 3.57 -18.96
CA LEU A 367 7.26 4.98 -18.88
C LEU A 367 6.25 5.31 -17.77
N ARG A 368 5.69 4.30 -17.10
CA ARG A 368 4.91 4.49 -15.88
C ARG A 368 5.73 4.95 -14.68
N SER A 369 7.06 4.85 -14.78
CA SER A 369 8.03 5.39 -13.83
C SER A 369 8.59 6.69 -14.39
N GLU A 370 8.61 7.73 -13.56
CA GLU A 370 9.16 9.04 -13.96
C GLU A 370 10.66 8.96 -14.24
N PHE A 371 11.37 8.08 -13.53
CA PHE A 371 12.78 7.78 -13.77
C PHE A 371 13.04 7.37 -15.23
N PHE A 372 12.32 6.34 -15.71
CA PHE A 372 12.48 5.87 -17.09
C PHE A 372 11.94 6.86 -18.10
N GLN A 373 10.88 7.61 -17.78
CA GLN A 373 10.41 8.69 -18.64
C GLN A 373 11.48 9.76 -18.85
N ALA A 374 12.13 10.22 -17.79
CA ALA A 374 13.22 11.18 -17.86
C ALA A 374 14.39 10.60 -18.66
N MET A 375 14.80 9.37 -18.36
CA MET A 375 15.88 8.66 -19.05
C MET A 375 15.64 8.57 -20.56
N PHE A 376 14.46 8.12 -20.99
CA PHE A 376 14.15 7.90 -22.41
C PHE A 376 13.86 9.16 -23.21
N THR A 377 13.55 10.27 -22.52
CA THR A 377 13.37 11.60 -23.15
C THR A 377 14.69 12.36 -23.26
N SER A 378 15.69 11.97 -22.46
CA SER A 378 17.00 12.62 -22.41
C SER A 378 17.85 12.38 -23.67
N THR A 379 19.03 12.99 -23.69
CA THR A 379 20.09 12.75 -24.68
C THR A 379 21.06 11.64 -24.26
N PHE A 380 20.72 10.83 -23.24
CA PHE A 380 21.60 9.76 -22.77
C PHE A 380 21.58 8.54 -23.70
N ARG A 381 22.53 7.62 -23.50
CA ARG A 381 22.76 6.46 -24.38
C ARG A 381 21.51 5.57 -24.46
N GLU A 382 20.79 5.45 -23.37
CA GLU A 382 19.60 4.66 -23.15
C GLU A 382 18.41 5.17 -23.98
N ALA A 383 18.41 6.45 -24.34
CA ALA A 383 17.40 7.03 -25.20
C ALA A 383 17.55 6.57 -26.67
N TYR A 384 18.78 6.34 -27.12
CA TYR A 384 19.08 6.00 -28.52
C TYR A 384 18.67 4.58 -28.91
N VAL A 385 18.25 4.47 -30.17
CA VAL A 385 17.91 3.20 -30.80
C VAL A 385 19.15 2.58 -31.43
N ASN A 386 19.51 1.39 -30.98
CA ASN A 386 20.62 0.58 -31.52
C ASN A 386 20.07 -0.72 -32.14
N GLU A 387 20.92 -1.44 -32.90
CA GLU A 387 20.57 -2.76 -33.46
C GLU A 387 20.34 -3.81 -32.36
N THR A 388 21.16 -3.75 -31.31
CA THR A 388 21.01 -4.55 -30.09
C THR A 388 20.32 -3.74 -29.00
N LEU A 389 19.52 -4.41 -28.18
CA LEU A 389 18.85 -3.79 -27.03
C LEU A 389 19.87 -3.26 -26.02
N THR A 390 19.56 -2.09 -25.45
CA THR A 390 20.36 -1.49 -24.38
C THR A 390 20.01 -2.16 -23.05
N ILE A 391 21.03 -2.51 -22.26
CA ILE A 391 20.90 -3.05 -20.91
C ILE A 391 20.96 -1.89 -19.92
N ILE A 392 19.98 -1.79 -19.03
CA ILE A 392 19.89 -0.79 -17.96
C ILE A 392 19.95 -1.53 -16.62
N ASP A 393 20.86 -1.09 -15.76
CA ASP A 393 21.04 -1.65 -14.43
C ASP A 393 20.04 -1.01 -13.46
N VAL A 394 19.22 -1.83 -12.81
CA VAL A 394 18.26 -1.42 -11.78
C VAL A 394 18.80 -2.02 -10.50
N ASN A 395 19.59 -1.23 -9.74
CA ASN A 395 20.32 -1.62 -8.54
C ASN A 395 19.40 -2.20 -7.43
N CYS A 396 18.92 -3.42 -7.62
CA CYS A 396 18.00 -4.15 -6.75
C CYS A 396 18.13 -5.65 -7.02
N SER A 397 17.55 -6.47 -6.13
CA SER A 397 17.55 -7.92 -6.32
C SER A 397 16.62 -8.32 -7.48
N PRO A 398 16.82 -9.51 -8.09
CA PRO A 398 15.97 -9.97 -9.18
C PRO A 398 14.51 -10.16 -8.78
N GLU A 399 14.24 -10.54 -7.53
CA GLU A 399 12.89 -10.69 -6.99
C GLU A 399 12.17 -9.35 -6.87
N VAL A 400 12.86 -8.31 -6.37
CA VAL A 400 12.34 -6.94 -6.33
C VAL A 400 12.04 -6.42 -7.75
N LEU A 401 12.92 -6.67 -8.71
CA LEU A 401 12.71 -6.24 -10.09
C LEU A 401 11.50 -6.96 -10.72
N GLU A 402 11.27 -8.23 -10.40
CA GLU A 402 10.08 -8.98 -10.85
C GLU A 402 8.78 -8.39 -10.26
N ILE A 403 8.77 -8.00 -8.99
CA ILE A 403 7.64 -7.30 -8.34
C ILE A 403 7.37 -5.96 -9.03
N ILE A 404 8.42 -5.16 -9.28
CA ILE A 404 8.32 -3.86 -9.95
C ILE A 404 7.74 -4.04 -11.35
N LEU A 405 8.26 -4.99 -12.13
CA LEU A 405 7.77 -5.26 -13.48
C LEU A 405 6.33 -5.75 -13.47
N THR A 406 5.97 -6.65 -12.56
CA THR A 406 4.59 -7.09 -12.37
C THR A 406 3.67 -5.91 -12.11
N PHE A 407 4.07 -4.97 -11.23
CA PHE A 407 3.31 -3.76 -10.96
C PHE A 407 3.17 -2.86 -12.19
N LEU A 408 4.25 -2.61 -12.92
CA LEU A 408 4.22 -1.75 -14.12
C LEU A 408 3.29 -2.32 -15.20
N TYR A 409 3.25 -3.64 -15.38
CA TYR A 409 2.42 -4.28 -16.41
C TYR A 409 0.97 -4.50 -15.98
N THR A 410 0.70 -4.67 -14.68
CA THR A 410 -0.59 -5.23 -14.21
C THR A 410 -1.28 -4.43 -13.10
N GLU A 411 -0.61 -3.46 -12.48
CA GLU A 411 -1.03 -2.78 -11.23
C GLU A 411 -1.05 -3.67 -9.97
N ARG A 412 -0.76 -4.97 -10.11
CA ARG A 412 -0.65 -5.91 -8.98
C ARG A 412 0.75 -5.86 -8.40
N ALA A 413 0.83 -5.93 -7.07
CA ALA A 413 2.09 -6.03 -6.35
C ALA A 413 1.78 -6.70 -5.02
N ASP A 414 2.11 -7.98 -4.94
CA ASP A 414 1.94 -8.82 -3.77
C ASP A 414 3.32 -9.31 -3.37
N PHE A 415 3.75 -9.03 -2.14
CA PHE A 415 5.08 -9.38 -1.65
C PHE A 415 5.09 -9.48 -0.11
N PRO A 416 5.96 -10.34 0.46
CA PRO A 416 6.07 -10.53 1.90
C PRO A 416 6.76 -9.35 2.59
N LEU A 417 6.67 -9.31 3.93
CA LEU A 417 7.35 -8.31 4.75
C LEU A 417 8.87 -8.30 4.57
N GLU A 418 9.46 -9.48 4.41
CA GLU A 418 10.92 -9.69 4.28
C GLU A 418 11.55 -8.85 3.16
N ILE A 419 10.85 -8.69 2.04
CA ILE A 419 11.33 -7.93 0.87
C ILE A 419 10.73 -6.53 0.79
N ALA A 420 9.81 -6.17 1.71
CA ALA A 420 9.02 -4.95 1.59
C ALA A 420 9.88 -3.68 1.70
N VAL A 421 10.95 -3.70 2.50
CA VAL A 421 11.91 -2.59 2.61
C VAL A 421 12.69 -2.40 1.31
N ASP A 422 13.13 -3.48 0.67
CA ASP A 422 13.83 -3.39 -0.62
C ASP A 422 12.90 -2.89 -1.73
N VAL A 423 11.64 -3.37 -1.75
CA VAL A 423 10.61 -2.86 -2.67
C VAL A 423 10.35 -1.36 -2.41
N LEU A 424 10.32 -0.92 -1.15
CA LEU A 424 10.16 0.49 -0.78
C LEU A 424 11.29 1.34 -1.38
N PHE A 425 12.55 0.94 -1.18
CA PHE A 425 13.72 1.66 -1.72
C PHE A 425 13.75 1.66 -3.24
N ALA A 426 13.47 0.52 -3.87
CA ALA A 426 13.49 0.43 -5.32
C ALA A 426 12.34 1.22 -5.96
N ALA A 427 11.15 1.23 -5.33
CA ALA A 427 10.03 2.06 -5.77
C ALA A 427 10.32 3.56 -5.63
N ASP A 428 10.96 3.99 -4.55
CA ASP A 428 11.40 5.37 -4.35
C ASP A 428 12.46 5.78 -5.41
N MET A 429 13.49 4.95 -5.60
CA MET A 429 14.54 5.15 -6.61
C MET A 429 13.96 5.31 -8.03
N LEU A 430 12.96 4.50 -8.37
CA LEU A 430 12.30 4.52 -9.68
C LEU A 430 11.15 5.53 -9.77
N PHE A 431 10.87 6.31 -8.72
CA PHE A 431 9.75 7.24 -8.64
C PHE A 431 8.39 6.58 -8.97
N ILE A 432 8.11 5.43 -8.35
CA ILE A 432 6.86 4.68 -8.46
C ILE A 432 6.05 4.86 -7.18
N GLU A 433 5.41 6.03 -7.03
CA GLU A 433 4.77 6.45 -5.78
C GLU A 433 3.72 5.45 -5.27
N LYS A 434 2.89 4.90 -6.15
CA LYS A 434 1.88 3.90 -5.77
C LYS A 434 2.45 2.59 -5.24
N LEU A 435 3.62 2.17 -5.72
CA LEU A 435 4.27 0.94 -5.24
C LEU A 435 4.98 1.23 -3.91
N LYS A 436 5.57 2.40 -3.78
CA LYS A 436 6.17 2.91 -2.53
C LYS A 436 5.13 2.98 -1.40
N THR A 437 3.95 3.54 -1.67
CA THR A 437 2.86 3.56 -0.68
C THR A 437 2.38 2.15 -0.32
N LYS A 438 2.24 1.24 -1.29
CA LYS A 438 1.92 -0.18 -1.01
C LYS A 438 2.96 -0.84 -0.11
N ALA A 439 4.25 -0.65 -0.38
CA ALA A 439 5.32 -1.19 0.45
C ALA A 439 5.26 -0.64 1.89
N ALA A 440 5.04 0.67 2.05
CA ALA A 440 4.85 1.29 3.35
C ALA A 440 3.63 0.73 4.11
N VAL A 441 2.53 0.46 3.41
CA VAL A 441 1.35 -0.19 4.00
C VAL A 441 1.70 -1.60 4.46
N VAL A 442 2.36 -2.42 3.64
CA VAL A 442 2.78 -3.78 4.02
C VAL A 442 3.68 -3.76 5.26
N ILE A 443 4.68 -2.87 5.31
CA ILE A 443 5.59 -2.74 6.46
C ILE A 443 4.83 -2.33 7.73
N SER A 444 4.02 -1.27 7.65
CA SER A 444 3.32 -0.74 8.83
C SER A 444 2.18 -1.64 9.33
N THR A 445 1.53 -2.39 8.45
CA THR A 445 0.38 -3.25 8.82
C THR A 445 0.83 -4.59 9.38
N LEU A 446 1.72 -5.30 8.67
CA LEU A 446 2.27 -6.57 9.16
C LEU A 446 3.15 -6.33 10.38
N GLY A 447 3.82 -5.18 10.48
CA GLY A 447 4.57 -4.82 11.67
C GLY A 447 3.77 -4.36 12.86
N SER A 448 2.48 -4.04 12.67
CA SER A 448 1.56 -3.76 13.78
C SER A 448 0.88 -5.02 14.32
N ALA A 449 1.10 -6.21 13.74
CA ALA A 449 0.35 -7.43 14.09
C ALA A 449 0.47 -7.86 15.57
N GLY A 450 1.48 -7.37 16.31
CA GLY A 450 1.65 -7.58 17.76
C GLY A 450 1.26 -6.37 18.64
N MET A 451 0.45 -5.45 18.14
CA MET A 451 0.02 -4.24 18.87
C MET A 451 -1.38 -4.32 19.48
N SER A 452 -2.06 -5.48 19.43
CA SER A 452 -3.39 -5.64 20.02
C SER A 452 -3.37 -5.16 21.48
N GLN A 453 -4.32 -4.29 21.85
CA GLN A 453 -4.43 -3.70 23.19
C GLN A 453 -4.43 -4.76 24.31
N ASN A 454 -4.85 -5.99 24.00
CA ASN A 454 -4.88 -7.12 24.94
C ASN A 454 -3.52 -7.84 25.12
N GLU A 455 -2.53 -7.58 24.26
CA GLU A 455 -1.21 -8.23 24.29
C GLU A 455 -0.09 -7.32 24.76
N ALA A 456 -0.25 -5.99 24.70
CA ALA A 456 0.65 -5.05 25.37
C ALA A 456 0.70 -5.28 26.90
N ALA A 457 -0.38 -5.83 27.49
CA ALA A 457 -0.41 -6.26 28.89
C ALA A 457 0.27 -7.63 29.14
N LYS A 458 0.58 -8.40 28.09
CA LYS A 458 1.09 -9.78 28.17
C LYS A 458 2.53 -9.97 27.72
N THR A 459 3.21 -8.95 27.21
CA THR A 459 4.64 -9.00 26.84
C THR A 459 5.59 -9.02 28.05
N ARG A 460 5.25 -9.83 29.07
CA ARG A 460 6.23 -10.43 29.99
C ARG A 460 6.67 -11.79 29.41
N GLY A 461 7.64 -11.73 28.49
CA GLY A 461 8.60 -12.82 28.28
C GLY A 461 8.12 -14.08 27.55
N THR A 462 7.68 -13.98 26.29
CA THR A 462 7.71 -15.12 25.37
C THR A 462 8.58 -14.81 24.17
N ALA A 463 9.66 -15.59 24.04
CA ALA A 463 10.63 -15.54 22.96
C ALA A 463 10.06 -16.14 21.66
N HIS A 464 10.45 -15.55 20.53
CA HIS A 464 10.07 -15.86 19.15
C HIS A 464 8.77 -15.23 18.64
N GLU A 465 8.83 -13.93 18.40
CA GLU A 465 8.14 -13.32 17.26
C GLU A 465 9.23 -12.73 16.36
N ASP A 466 9.05 -12.79 15.03
CA ASP A 466 9.99 -12.23 14.06
C ASP A 466 10.09 -10.70 14.31
N GLU A 467 11.04 -10.31 15.16
CA GLU A 467 11.21 -8.92 15.57
C GLU A 467 11.66 -8.10 14.37
N ILE A 468 10.74 -7.29 13.89
CA ILE A 468 11.03 -6.27 12.91
C ILE A 468 12.12 -5.35 13.49
N ASP A 469 13.21 -5.19 12.74
CA ASP A 469 14.22 -4.20 13.06
C ASP A 469 13.65 -2.79 12.85
N ILE A 470 13.04 -2.27 13.92
CA ILE A 470 12.37 -0.98 13.92
C ILE A 470 13.36 0.17 13.65
N TYR A 471 14.62 0.03 14.06
CA TYR A 471 15.63 1.06 13.84
C TYR A 471 15.95 1.18 12.35
N SER A 472 16.07 0.05 11.65
CA SER A 472 16.20 0.03 10.19
C SER A 472 14.97 0.61 9.49
N ILE A 473 13.76 0.35 10.00
CA ILE A 473 12.54 0.96 9.47
C ILE A 473 12.53 2.48 9.64
N VAL A 474 12.91 3.02 10.81
CA VAL A 474 12.95 4.47 11.02
C VAL A 474 13.93 5.12 10.03
N ARG A 475 15.11 4.53 9.86
CA ARG A 475 16.10 5.04 8.89
C ARG A 475 15.58 4.94 7.46
N ALA A 476 14.90 3.85 7.09
CA ALA A 476 14.26 3.71 5.78
C ALA A 476 13.14 4.73 5.57
N ALA A 477 12.31 4.98 6.59
CA ALA A 477 11.24 5.97 6.58
C ALA A 477 11.80 7.37 6.29
N TRP A 478 12.87 7.75 6.99
CA TRP A 478 13.49 9.05 6.77
C TRP A 478 14.20 9.17 5.41
N LEU A 479 14.86 8.10 4.94
CA LEU A 479 15.56 8.09 3.64
C LEU A 479 14.55 8.24 2.49
N THR A 480 13.43 7.53 2.58
CA THR A 480 12.37 7.54 1.57
C THR A 480 11.32 8.62 1.81
N ARG A 481 11.39 9.35 2.94
CA ARG A 481 10.45 10.41 3.34
C ARG A 481 9.01 9.93 3.40
N VAL A 482 8.79 8.81 4.06
CA VAL A 482 7.45 8.21 4.22
C VAL A 482 6.97 8.42 5.65
N GLN A 483 6.20 9.50 5.84
CA GLN A 483 5.65 9.89 7.15
C GLN A 483 4.88 8.75 7.84
N ARG A 484 4.12 7.95 7.08
CA ARG A 484 3.40 6.78 7.63
C ARG A 484 4.32 5.81 8.38
N LEU A 485 5.54 5.59 7.86
CA LEU A 485 6.50 4.68 8.50
C LEU A 485 7.16 5.33 9.71
N GLU A 486 7.33 6.65 9.71
CA GLU A 486 7.81 7.41 10.88
C GLU A 486 6.78 7.32 12.01
N GLU A 487 5.51 7.60 11.73
CA GLU A 487 4.38 7.47 12.67
C GLU A 487 4.23 6.03 13.19
N PHE A 488 4.32 5.04 12.29
CA PHE A 488 4.29 3.63 12.67
C PHE A 488 5.44 3.31 13.63
N ALA A 489 6.66 3.75 13.33
CA ALA A 489 7.82 3.43 14.14
C ALA A 489 7.84 4.17 15.48
N ALA A 490 7.42 5.42 15.52
CA ALA A 490 7.24 6.17 16.76
C ALA A 490 6.22 5.51 17.68
N ARG A 491 5.07 5.11 17.10
CA ARG A 491 4.04 4.38 17.83
C ARG A 491 4.54 3.01 18.30
N TYR A 492 5.26 2.26 17.46
CA TYR A 492 5.85 0.97 17.85
C TYR A 492 6.81 1.14 19.04
N LEU A 493 7.71 2.12 18.97
CA LEU A 493 8.67 2.43 20.03
C LEU A 493 7.96 2.88 21.31
N ALA A 494 6.94 3.73 21.24
CA ALA A 494 6.19 4.19 22.41
C ALA A 494 5.46 3.05 23.15
N TYR A 495 4.90 2.08 22.41
CA TYR A 495 4.20 0.93 22.99
C TYR A 495 5.14 -0.12 23.60
N ARG A 496 6.44 -0.07 23.26
CA ARG A 496 7.47 -1.00 23.76
C ARG A 496 8.66 -0.26 24.36
N LEU A 497 8.45 0.98 24.82
CA LEU A 497 9.52 1.90 25.19
C LEU A 497 10.38 1.33 26.30
N GLU A 498 9.79 0.56 27.21
CA GLU A 498 10.47 -0.17 28.29
C GLU A 498 11.62 -1.07 27.79
N ALA A 499 11.47 -1.67 26.60
CA ALA A 499 12.47 -2.55 26.01
C ALA A 499 13.57 -1.78 25.26
N HIS A 500 13.30 -0.55 24.82
CA HIS A 500 14.18 0.22 23.94
C HIS A 500 14.91 1.38 24.66
N ILE A 501 14.33 1.98 25.69
CA ILE A 501 14.80 3.24 26.27
C ILE A 501 16.23 3.18 26.82
N ASP A 502 16.63 2.01 27.32
CA ASP A 502 17.95 1.76 27.88
C ASP A 502 18.96 1.22 26.85
N SER A 503 18.55 0.98 25.59
CA SER A 503 19.41 0.42 24.55
C SER A 503 20.33 1.49 23.92
N PRO A 504 21.57 1.12 23.53
CA PRO A 504 22.46 2.04 22.84
C PRO A 504 21.96 2.41 21.44
N GLU A 505 21.26 1.50 20.76
CA GLU A 505 20.68 1.73 19.43
C GLU A 505 19.60 2.82 19.47
N PHE A 506 18.78 2.85 20.53
CA PHE A 506 17.79 3.91 20.73
C PHE A 506 18.44 5.26 20.98
N ALA A 507 19.50 5.31 21.79
CA ALA A 507 20.25 6.54 22.02
C ALA A 507 20.90 7.07 20.71
N GLU A 508 21.43 6.19 19.87
CA GLU A 508 21.94 6.56 18.54
C GLU A 508 20.84 7.11 17.63
N LEU A 509 19.66 6.47 17.63
CA LEU A 509 18.51 6.92 16.84
C LEU A 509 18.08 8.35 17.21
N ILE A 510 17.95 8.64 18.51
CA ILE A 510 17.58 9.98 19.00
C ILE A 510 18.65 11.01 18.61
N GLN A 511 19.93 10.64 18.73
CA GLN A 511 21.02 11.50 18.31
C GLN A 511 21.00 11.78 16.79
N GLU A 512 20.70 10.76 15.98
CA GLU A 512 20.54 10.90 14.53
C GLU A 512 19.37 11.83 14.19
N SER A 513 18.22 11.64 14.83
CA SER A 513 17.04 12.51 14.68
C SER A 513 17.39 13.97 15.01
N ALA A 514 18.03 14.23 16.15
CA ALA A 514 18.46 15.57 16.54
C ALA A 514 19.45 16.21 15.54
N SER A 515 20.33 15.41 14.93
CA SER A 515 21.32 15.89 13.96
C SER A 515 20.72 16.31 12.61
N ARG A 516 19.52 15.82 12.27
CA ARG A 516 18.83 16.11 11.00
C ARG A 516 18.24 17.52 10.95
N ILE A 517 18.08 18.17 12.12
CA ILE A 517 17.59 19.55 12.26
C ILE A 517 18.70 20.55 11.83
N LYS A 518 18.65 21.01 10.58
CA LYS A 518 19.69 21.88 9.98
C LYS A 518 19.59 23.37 10.32
N ALA A 519 18.44 23.85 10.78
CA ALA A 519 18.22 25.26 11.12
C ALA A 519 17.52 25.35 12.50
N ARG A 520 18.31 25.53 13.57
CA ARG A 520 17.86 25.66 14.96
C ARG A 520 17.12 26.97 15.27
N GLN A 521 16.26 27.46 14.38
CA GLN A 521 15.50 28.69 14.63
C GLN A 521 13.98 28.54 14.47
N GLU A 522 13.44 27.33 14.24
CA GLU A 522 11.98 27.15 14.13
C GLU A 522 11.37 25.97 14.92
N THR A 523 12.14 25.09 15.57
CA THR A 523 11.60 24.11 16.53
C THR A 523 12.60 23.87 17.68
N ASP A 524 12.14 23.96 18.93
CA ASP A 524 12.92 23.60 20.12
C ASP A 524 12.92 22.08 20.35
N SER A 525 12.26 21.29 19.49
CA SER A 525 11.89 19.91 19.78
C SER A 525 12.44 18.88 18.77
N ILE A 526 12.70 17.66 19.24
CA ILE A 526 13.23 16.53 18.45
C ILE A 526 12.03 15.74 17.92
N GLU A 527 11.77 15.83 16.61
CA GLU A 527 10.57 15.26 15.94
C GLU A 527 10.27 13.81 16.38
N MET A 528 11.28 12.92 16.29
CA MET A 528 11.10 11.50 16.66
C MET A 528 10.73 11.31 18.14
N LEU A 529 11.28 12.16 19.02
CA LEU A 529 11.00 12.09 20.45
C LEU A 529 9.60 12.62 20.77
N ASP A 530 9.20 13.72 20.12
CA ASP A 530 7.85 14.29 20.27
C ASP A 530 6.79 13.29 19.83
N ASP A 531 7.00 12.62 18.70
CA ASP A 531 6.08 11.59 18.22
C ASP A 531 6.00 10.43 19.23
N ILE A 532 7.13 9.99 19.79
CA ILE A 532 7.14 8.96 20.84
C ILE A 532 6.37 9.44 22.07
N ARG A 533 6.60 10.68 22.54
CA ARG A 533 5.88 11.27 23.70
C ARG A 533 4.38 11.34 23.42
N PHE A 534 3.99 11.77 22.23
CA PHE A 534 2.59 11.82 21.79
C PHE A 534 1.92 10.43 21.84
N TYR A 535 2.53 9.42 21.23
CA TYR A 535 1.97 8.07 21.23
C TYR A 535 2.05 7.37 22.59
N LEU A 536 3.02 7.74 23.42
CA LEU A 536 3.09 7.31 24.82
C LEU A 536 1.90 7.89 25.59
N GLY A 537 1.60 9.18 25.39
CA GLY A 537 0.39 9.82 25.90
C GLY A 537 -0.88 9.09 25.45
N GLU A 538 -1.04 8.79 24.15
CA GLU A 538 -2.19 8.02 23.64
C GLU A 538 -2.32 6.64 24.32
N ARG A 539 -1.19 5.92 24.49
CA ARG A 539 -1.15 4.59 25.10
C ARG A 539 -1.76 4.59 26.50
N PHE A 540 -1.49 5.61 27.30
CA PHE A 540 -2.02 5.72 28.66
C PHE A 540 -3.37 6.45 28.71
N ARG A 541 -3.65 7.41 27.81
CA ARG A 541 -4.93 8.14 27.70
C ARG A 541 -6.13 7.23 27.47
N LEU A 542 -6.00 6.23 26.60
CA LEU A 542 -7.07 5.27 26.31
C LEU A 542 -7.56 4.50 27.55
N ARG A 543 -6.73 4.35 28.60
CA ARG A 543 -7.14 3.73 29.86
C ARG A 543 -7.86 4.70 30.79
N PHE A 544 -7.61 6.00 30.66
CA PHE A 544 -8.28 7.05 31.43
C PHE A 544 -9.68 7.37 30.87
N ASP A 545 -9.86 7.30 29.54
CA ASP A 545 -11.14 7.55 28.86
C ASP A 545 -12.20 6.46 29.19
N GLU A 546 -11.81 5.19 29.33
CA GLU A 546 -12.72 4.08 29.70
C GLU A 546 -13.37 4.26 31.09
N ALA A 547 -12.81 5.13 31.94
CA ALA A 547 -13.28 5.41 33.29
C ALA A 547 -14.08 6.73 33.43
N GLY A 548 -14.22 7.55 32.36
CA GLY A 548 -14.97 8.81 32.39
C GLY A 548 -14.32 9.93 33.22
N LEU A 549 -12.99 9.99 33.25
CA LEU A 549 -12.19 10.89 34.10
C LEU A 549 -11.63 12.13 33.38
N ASP A 550 -12.13 12.45 32.18
CA ASP A 550 -11.69 13.61 31.36
C ASP A 550 -11.64 14.94 32.15
N GLU A 551 -12.50 15.12 33.15
CA GLU A 551 -12.57 16.36 33.95
C GLU A 551 -11.33 16.58 34.85
N MET A 552 -10.53 15.55 35.15
CA MET A 552 -9.37 15.67 36.06
C MET A 552 -8.04 15.95 35.34
N MET A 553 -7.93 15.63 34.05
CA MET A 553 -6.71 15.90 33.28
C MET A 553 -6.68 17.35 32.76
N GLU A 554 -7.83 17.89 32.37
CA GLU A 554 -7.93 19.32 32.01
C GLU A 554 -7.49 20.23 33.18
N GLU A 555 -7.78 19.86 34.44
CA GLU A 555 -7.33 20.62 35.62
C GLU A 555 -5.80 20.58 35.81
N LYS A 556 -5.13 19.45 35.52
CA LYS A 556 -3.66 19.34 35.65
C LYS A 556 -2.91 20.01 34.50
N GLU A 557 -3.40 19.89 33.27
CA GLU A 557 -2.82 20.60 32.12
C GLU A 557 -2.96 22.12 32.29
N LEU A 558 -4.07 22.61 32.87
CA LEU A 558 -4.25 24.02 33.19
C LEU A 558 -3.32 24.54 34.31
N GLU A 559 -2.87 23.68 35.23
CA GLU A 559 -1.90 24.04 36.27
C GLU A 559 -0.46 24.17 35.72
N GLU A 560 -0.07 23.37 34.72
CA GLU A 560 1.26 23.48 34.08
C GLU A 560 1.39 24.70 33.15
N TYR A 561 0.28 25.27 32.66
CA TYR A 561 0.28 26.50 31.85
C TYR A 561 0.25 27.80 32.68
N LEU A 562 0.16 27.73 34.01
CA LEU A 562 0.05 28.89 34.91
C LEU A 562 1.27 29.08 35.79
N ASP A 563 2.47 29.08 35.19
CA ASP A 563 3.66 29.66 35.81
C ASP A 563 4.29 30.67 34.84
N GLU A 564 3.81 31.91 34.88
CA GLU A 564 4.60 33.13 34.64
C GLU A 564 3.80 34.38 35.08
N ASP A 565 4.28 35.00 36.17
CA ASP A 565 4.00 36.36 36.67
C ASP A 565 2.76 37.12 36.15
N GLU A 566 1.63 37.04 36.86
CA GLU A 566 0.73 38.19 37.08
C GLU A 566 -0.30 37.92 38.19
N GLN A 567 -0.33 38.74 39.23
CA GLN A 567 -1.46 38.78 40.17
C GLN A 567 -2.62 39.59 39.56
N PRO A 568 -3.85 39.05 39.59
CA PRO A 568 -4.97 39.90 39.94
C PRO A 568 -5.87 39.28 41.03
N GLU A 569 -6.14 40.10 42.03
CA GLU A 569 -7.07 39.88 43.14
C GLU A 569 -8.51 39.68 42.64
N ASP A 570 -8.91 38.46 42.21
CA ASP A 570 -10.34 38.12 42.05
C ASP A 570 -10.70 36.63 42.23
N VAL A 571 -9.74 35.75 42.57
CA VAL A 571 -9.99 34.28 42.72
C VAL A 571 -10.41 33.86 44.13
N ILE A 572 -10.39 34.76 45.11
CA ILE A 572 -10.65 34.43 46.54
C ILE A 572 -12.15 34.17 46.84
N TYR A 573 -13.08 34.52 45.94
CA TYR A 573 -14.52 34.41 46.24
C TYR A 573 -15.18 33.05 45.91
N LEU A 574 -14.49 32.14 45.20
CA LEU A 574 -15.06 30.85 44.79
C LEU A 574 -14.62 29.65 45.66
N THR A 575 -13.48 29.75 46.34
CA THR A 575 -12.96 28.68 47.23
C THR A 575 -13.69 28.57 48.57
N GLU A 576 -14.40 29.60 49.02
CA GLU A 576 -15.18 29.54 50.28
C GLU A 576 -16.57 28.89 50.15
N ARG A 577 -17.11 28.69 48.94
CA ARG A 577 -18.45 28.07 48.76
C ARG A 577 -18.44 26.56 48.58
N VAL A 578 -17.30 25.94 48.27
CA VAL A 578 -17.19 24.47 48.13
C VAL A 578 -16.96 23.78 49.49
N LYS A 579 -16.44 24.50 50.50
CA LYS A 579 -16.29 23.98 51.88
C LYS A 579 -17.59 23.87 52.70
N ALA A 580 -18.75 24.17 52.11
CA ALA A 580 -20.04 24.18 52.81
C ALA A 580 -21.04 23.09 52.36
N LEU A 581 -20.59 22.05 51.65
CA LEU A 581 -21.40 20.88 51.31
C LEU A 581 -20.80 19.61 51.93
N ASP A 582 -20.90 19.56 53.26
CA ASP A 582 -20.68 18.36 54.07
C ASP A 582 -21.93 17.47 53.99
N VAL A 583 -21.90 16.44 53.15
CA VAL A 583 -22.89 15.34 53.18
C VAL A 583 -22.23 14.14 53.83
N SER A 584 -22.32 14.11 55.15
CA SER A 584 -22.07 12.97 56.00
C SER A 584 -22.81 11.71 55.50
N LYS A 585 -22.06 10.66 55.15
CA LYS A 585 -22.59 9.31 55.01
C LYS A 585 -22.47 8.59 56.35
N GLU A 586 -23.61 8.45 57.02
CA GLU A 586 -23.78 7.60 58.20
C GLU A 586 -23.48 6.13 57.85
N ALA A 587 -22.74 5.48 58.75
CA ALA A 587 -22.41 4.06 58.70
C ALA A 587 -23.62 3.19 59.04
N ILE A 588 -23.83 2.11 58.28
CA ILE A 588 -24.67 0.97 58.64
C ILE A 588 -23.73 -0.24 58.83
N PRO A 589 -23.74 -0.95 59.97
CA PRO A 589 -22.86 -2.10 60.17
C PRO A 589 -23.54 -3.37 59.64
N SER A 590 -23.03 -3.93 58.54
CA SER A 590 -23.30 -5.31 58.16
C SER A 590 -22.12 -6.19 58.59
N GLN A 591 -22.35 -6.98 59.64
CA GLN A 591 -21.48 -8.09 59.98
C GLN A 591 -21.58 -9.17 58.89
N GLY A 592 -20.49 -9.38 58.16
CA GLY A 592 -20.31 -10.49 57.23
C GLY A 592 -18.82 -10.73 57.04
N GLN A 593 -18.34 -11.91 57.41
CA GLN A 593 -16.97 -12.34 57.20
C GLN A 593 -16.71 -12.46 55.70
N GLU A 594 -15.79 -11.66 55.15
CA GLU A 594 -15.24 -11.90 53.82
C GLU A 594 -13.95 -12.75 53.92
N PRO A 595 -13.77 -13.72 53.00
CA PRO A 595 -12.55 -14.50 52.92
C PRO A 595 -11.41 -13.63 52.40
N GLN A 596 -10.22 -13.75 53.00
CA GLN A 596 -8.99 -13.17 52.47
C GLN A 596 -8.71 -13.76 51.08
N VAL A 597 -9.09 -13.03 50.04
CA VAL A 597 -8.55 -13.20 48.70
C VAL A 597 -7.32 -12.32 48.66
N HIS A 598 -6.13 -12.92 48.55
CA HIS A 598 -4.92 -12.18 48.24
C HIS A 598 -5.15 -11.43 46.92
N ALA A 599 -5.34 -10.12 46.98
CA ALA A 599 -5.30 -9.27 45.80
C ALA A 599 -3.90 -9.41 45.16
N PRO A 600 -3.79 -9.50 43.82
CA PRO A 600 -2.49 -9.49 43.17
C PRO A 600 -1.75 -8.20 43.55
N VAL A 601 -0.50 -8.33 43.99
CA VAL A 601 0.35 -7.18 44.30
C VAL A 601 0.80 -6.60 42.96
N ILE A 602 0.23 -5.46 42.60
CA ILE A 602 0.56 -4.71 41.38
C ILE A 602 1.84 -3.89 41.64
N ARG A 603 2.76 -3.84 40.66
CA ARG A 603 4.07 -3.19 40.83
C ARG A 603 4.49 -2.40 39.60
N THR A 604 4.92 -1.15 39.82
CA THR A 604 5.47 -0.29 38.75
C THR A 604 6.75 -0.87 38.12
N LEU A 605 7.20 -0.26 37.02
CA LEU A 605 8.46 -0.60 36.34
C LEU A 605 9.68 -0.56 37.28
N ASP A 606 9.69 0.35 38.25
CA ASP A 606 10.74 0.47 39.27
C ASP A 606 10.50 -0.41 40.51
N GLY A 607 9.42 -1.20 40.51
CA GLY A 607 9.10 -2.18 41.54
C GLY A 607 8.35 -1.64 42.76
N ALA A 608 7.86 -0.40 42.71
CA ALA A 608 7.01 0.16 43.77
C ALA A 608 5.65 -0.55 43.80
N VAL A 609 5.13 -0.83 44.99
CA VAL A 609 3.83 -1.50 45.16
C VAL A 609 2.72 -0.46 45.05
N VAL A 610 1.72 -0.75 44.22
CA VAL A 610 0.61 0.18 43.93
C VAL A 610 -0.73 -0.44 44.32
N GLU A 611 -1.69 0.42 44.68
CA GLU A 611 -3.02 0.02 45.14
C GLU A 611 -3.91 -0.54 44.01
N ASP A 612 -3.81 0.01 42.80
CA ASP A 612 -4.57 -0.41 41.61
C ASP A 612 -3.78 -0.26 40.30
N GLU A 613 -4.31 -0.83 39.21
CA GLU A 613 -3.70 -0.83 37.87
C GLU A 613 -3.64 0.58 37.27
N PHE A 614 -4.58 1.47 37.63
CA PHE A 614 -4.61 2.86 37.14
C PHE A 614 -3.45 3.69 37.69
N SER A 615 -3.19 3.56 38.99
CA SER A 615 -2.08 4.24 39.64
C SER A 615 -0.75 3.66 39.16
N GLU A 616 -0.70 2.36 38.84
CA GLU A 616 0.47 1.74 38.21
C GLU A 616 0.76 2.37 36.85
N ASP A 617 -0.26 2.54 36.01
CA ASP A 617 -0.14 3.15 34.69
C ASP A 617 0.28 4.61 34.73
N ALA A 618 -0.31 5.42 35.61
CA ALA A 618 0.08 6.81 35.78
C ALA A 618 1.55 6.94 36.24
N MET A 619 1.97 6.12 37.20
CA MET A 619 3.37 6.11 37.65
C MET A 619 4.31 5.60 36.56
N ASN A 620 3.93 4.56 35.81
CA ASN A 620 4.75 4.04 34.71
C ASN A 620 4.91 5.06 33.58
N TYR A 621 3.87 5.85 33.29
CA TYR A 621 3.96 6.96 32.34
C TYR A 621 4.98 8.02 32.79
N GLU A 622 4.90 8.48 34.04
CA GLU A 622 5.86 9.43 34.60
C GLU A 622 7.29 8.89 34.59
N ILE A 623 7.50 7.62 34.98
CA ILE A 623 8.81 6.97 34.96
C ILE A 623 9.41 6.95 33.54
N LEU A 624 8.60 6.63 32.53
CA LEU A 624 9.06 6.56 31.15
C LEU A 624 9.43 7.94 30.59
N LEU A 625 8.66 8.97 30.92
CA LEU A 625 9.01 10.35 30.59
C LEU A 625 10.32 10.79 31.26
N GLU A 626 10.47 10.53 32.56
CA GLU A 626 11.70 10.86 33.29
C GLU A 626 12.92 10.15 32.68
N LYS A 627 12.77 8.89 32.26
CA LYS A 627 13.84 8.17 31.56
C LYS A 627 14.19 8.79 30.20
N LEU A 628 13.21 9.31 29.45
CA LEU A 628 13.48 10.00 28.18
C LEU A 628 14.26 11.30 28.43
N ASP A 629 13.90 12.05 29.46
CA ASP A 629 14.58 13.31 29.82
C ASP A 629 16.02 13.04 30.27
N ASN A 630 16.22 12.02 31.12
CA ASN A 630 17.56 11.56 31.51
C ASN A 630 18.41 11.12 30.32
N LEU A 631 17.80 10.52 29.29
CA LEU A 631 18.49 10.15 28.05
C LEU A 631 18.95 11.39 27.29
N LEU A 632 18.13 12.44 27.19
CA LEU A 632 18.52 13.70 26.56
C LEU A 632 19.67 14.39 27.29
N GLU A 633 19.60 14.45 28.62
CA GLU A 633 20.70 14.99 29.45
C GLU A 633 22.00 14.22 29.19
N ARG A 634 21.95 12.89 29.16
CA ARG A 634 23.11 12.03 28.88
C ARG A 634 23.69 12.29 27.48
N LEU A 635 22.85 12.59 26.50
CA LEU A 635 23.28 12.88 25.12
C LEU A 635 23.71 14.34 24.91
N ASN A 636 23.64 15.20 25.94
CA ASN A 636 23.82 16.65 25.83
C ASN A 636 22.93 17.28 24.75
N LEU A 637 21.68 16.81 24.68
CA LEU A 637 20.64 17.41 23.85
C LEU A 637 19.79 18.31 24.75
N GLU A 638 19.58 19.56 24.36
CA GLU A 638 18.61 20.44 25.03
C GLU A 638 17.20 19.93 24.66
N ALA A 639 16.35 19.75 25.67
CA ALA A 639 14.98 19.27 25.55
C ALA A 639 14.01 20.38 25.16
#